data_AF-A0AAE0LWJ4-F1
#
_entry.id   AF-A0AAE0LWJ4-F1
#
_cell.length_a   1.000
_cell.length_b   1.000
_cell.length_c   1.000
_cell.angle_alpha   90.00
_cell.angle_beta   90.00
_cell.angle_gamma   90.00
#
_symmetry.space_group_name_H-M   'P 1'
#
loop_
_entity.id
_entity.type
_entity.pdbx_description
1 polymer ?
#
loop_
_entity_poly.entity_id
_entity_poly.type
_entity_poly.pdbx_seq_one_letter_code
_entity_poly.pdbx_strand_id
1 'polypeptide(L)'
;MPSVSRENARVWFLFVILFMTLMSRNDAPGLITGPFFGGSRVGPLRDAHGILNSTKWGDFSPGKAKDGAPPWQAPRYLNLTGFRQADGYAWDDLAYFKDRCHQWSRHAYPPPKGAGDWEHGTVSKTWQNATGTVHGKWVRRPGSVVKHAGSYNLSAIAPGVHWLDDHAEWGWNVTGSHGSILMRLSEDAGDTVYEEEAAEGTKPSSGGLAREISAVANIQDEAHLASSFAIRLHGVHWPRQGSILMTTTSEKFAGLFGLPHLVPSSEFFETGQKLLNQTLGEVLSKKERSRFSDASNPWTPVVEEQLSMPLPRCEYVMYLQLHQLDPFYIGEDGLDNQLDSVIDQLENELRFPTGAPSRGKPDLHMSLVAWSPDCGYYLESKGPPLFPSVEGHHLVGVKTEVLLSRTKSWMFGFAAVLMAQLWLLKTQMKESNTPSTLGRISFHTAGMMLLADGLDVLGPRFGLPARWMPDVWEYHPVLREGDVEAGGLPIGLVSSLSGVLEEGEASPVGRRRSWSAGSADREDGGRRREREKELQRHGMVVREIDCAICTEVLEVPVVRANAKDPAAAGGLVGVLARRAYMQPRPKEFPPDYDLATCSHRHEILAVAPVADEADPVPVALCHWKPPTVSHVEATVVLPPRLLSIIKGFTSLGTFDVLDDLDIAVRLSELLAALPEDSGLAAGPEPTSQLLASLMGRLEVPDQESSSLRFFSFPLFNDDPDKVLGNGLSPAWKWVKPESIYRKTGFWEAGLYEVLDSGEWNAGRNLTLLTKGVPEETLKDIEGGDQKSTRLAVFLKGSKG
;
A
#
# COMPACT_ATOMS: atom_id res chain seq x y z
N MET A 1 1.26 40.33 -2.23
CA MET A 1 0.36 39.17 -2.13
C MET A 1 -1.06 39.68 -2.33
N PRO A 2 -1.74 39.34 -3.44
CA PRO A 2 -3.12 39.76 -3.64
C PRO A 2 -4.03 38.97 -2.69
N SER A 3 -4.95 39.69 -2.05
CA SER A 3 -5.90 39.14 -1.08
C SER A 3 -6.90 38.23 -1.79
N VAL A 4 -6.78 36.92 -1.57
CA VAL A 4 -7.80 35.94 -1.97
C VAL A 4 -9.11 36.31 -1.28
N SER A 5 -10.18 36.51 -2.06
CA SER A 5 -11.49 36.85 -1.51
C SER A 5 -11.96 35.75 -0.55
N ARG A 6 -12.65 36.16 0.52
CA ARG A 6 -13.08 35.27 1.62
C ARG A 6 -13.99 34.13 1.12
N GLU A 7 -14.60 34.29 -0.03
CA GLU A 7 -15.44 33.29 -0.71
C GLU A 7 -14.58 32.23 -1.40
N ASN A 8 -13.52 32.64 -2.11
CA ASN A 8 -12.58 31.72 -2.76
C ASN A 8 -11.82 30.87 -1.73
N ALA A 9 -11.52 31.43 -0.55
CA ALA A 9 -10.93 30.68 0.56
C ALA A 9 -11.88 29.60 1.13
N ARG A 10 -13.19 29.85 1.17
CA ARG A 10 -14.19 28.87 1.60
C ARG A 10 -14.37 27.76 0.57
N VAL A 11 -14.35 28.09 -0.71
CA VAL A 11 -14.42 27.12 -1.80
C VAL A 11 -13.17 26.24 -1.80
N TRP A 12 -11.98 26.82 -1.65
CA TRP A 12 -10.73 26.06 -1.51
C TRP A 12 -10.75 25.15 -0.28
N PHE A 13 -11.25 25.64 0.85
CA PHE A 13 -11.35 24.84 2.07
C PHE A 13 -12.35 23.68 1.91
N LEU A 14 -13.49 23.90 1.26
CA LEU A 14 -14.44 22.85 0.90
C LEU A 14 -13.83 21.86 -0.10
N PHE A 15 -13.03 22.33 -1.06
CA PHE A 15 -12.33 21.46 -2.02
C PHE A 15 -11.27 20.60 -1.34
N VAL A 16 -10.55 21.16 -0.36
CA VAL A 16 -9.57 20.43 0.46
C VAL A 16 -10.26 19.44 1.39
N ILE A 17 -11.38 19.80 2.02
CA ILE A 17 -12.19 18.86 2.81
C ILE A 17 -12.73 17.75 1.90
N LEU A 18 -13.29 18.08 0.74
CA LEU A 18 -13.81 17.10 -0.20
C LEU A 18 -12.70 16.16 -0.70
N PHE A 19 -11.54 16.71 -1.06
CA PHE A 19 -10.35 15.96 -1.47
C PHE A 19 -9.84 15.05 -0.35
N MET A 20 -9.74 15.57 0.88
CA MET A 20 -9.35 14.78 2.05
C MET A 20 -10.39 13.70 2.37
N THR A 21 -11.70 13.96 2.24
CA THR A 21 -12.73 12.94 2.47
C THR A 21 -12.79 11.88 1.37
N LEU A 22 -12.48 12.24 0.12
CA LEU A 22 -12.36 11.29 -1.00
C LEU A 22 -11.11 10.41 -0.87
N MET A 23 -9.99 10.98 -0.40
CA MET A 23 -8.75 10.25 -0.12
C MET A 23 -8.78 9.49 1.22
N SER A 24 -9.63 9.88 2.17
CA SER A 24 -9.79 9.25 3.48
C SER A 24 -10.70 8.02 3.47
N ARG A 25 -11.35 7.70 2.34
CA ARG A 25 -12.13 6.47 2.26
C ARG A 25 -11.16 5.30 2.15
N ASN A 26 -10.93 4.63 3.28
CA ASN A 26 -10.12 3.41 3.45
C ASN A 26 -10.64 2.18 2.65
N ASP A 27 -11.48 2.40 1.65
CA ASP A 27 -11.86 1.40 0.65
C ASP A 27 -11.23 1.82 -0.67
N ALA A 28 -9.91 1.98 -0.71
CA ALA A 28 -9.23 2.05 -2.00
C ALA A 28 -9.54 0.72 -2.72
N PRO A 29 -10.15 0.72 -3.92
CA PRO A 29 -10.12 -0.48 -4.75
C PRO A 29 -8.64 -0.80 -4.94
N GLY A 30 -8.25 -2.02 -4.53
CA GLY A 30 -6.86 -2.46 -4.56
C GLY A 30 -6.16 -1.96 -5.82
N LEU A 31 -5.02 -1.30 -5.63
CA LEU A 31 -4.10 -0.94 -6.70
C LEU A 31 -4.07 -2.07 -7.72
N ILE A 32 -4.28 -1.74 -9.00
CA ILE A 32 -4.29 -2.67 -10.15
C ILE A 32 -2.86 -3.16 -10.45
N THR A 33 -2.11 -3.57 -9.43
CA THR A 33 -0.73 -4.04 -9.52
C THR A 33 -0.56 -5.26 -8.64
N GLY A 34 -0.89 -6.42 -9.22
CA GLY A 34 -0.61 -7.77 -8.71
C GLY A 34 -1.80 -8.69 -8.98
N PRO A 35 -1.70 -9.75 -9.82
CA PRO A 35 -0.55 -10.66 -9.92
C PRO A 35 -0.23 -11.11 -11.37
N PHE A 36 0.86 -10.61 -11.97
CA PHE A 36 1.37 -11.21 -13.22
C PHE A 36 2.21 -12.49 -13.01
N PHE A 37 2.37 -12.97 -11.76
CA PHE A 37 3.20 -14.14 -11.42
C PHE A 37 2.45 -15.31 -10.76
N GLY A 38 1.11 -15.35 -10.81
CA GLY A 38 0.33 -16.50 -10.32
C GLY A 38 -0.77 -16.87 -11.30
N GLY A 39 -0.81 -18.12 -11.76
CA GLY A 39 -1.95 -18.66 -12.52
C GLY A 39 -3.25 -18.61 -11.71
N SER A 40 -4.38 -18.95 -12.35
CA SER A 40 -5.68 -19.03 -11.69
C SER A 40 -5.64 -19.93 -10.44
N ARG A 41 -5.74 -19.34 -9.24
CA ARG A 41 -5.67 -20.05 -7.95
C ARG A 41 -7.02 -20.52 -7.43
N VAL A 42 -8.11 -20.21 -8.15
CA VAL A 42 -9.48 -20.57 -7.76
C VAL A 42 -9.76 -22.06 -7.97
N GLY A 43 -9.13 -22.70 -8.98
CA GLY A 43 -9.30 -24.13 -9.28
C GLY A 43 -8.94 -25.04 -8.09
N PRO A 44 -7.71 -24.97 -7.56
CA PRO A 44 -7.30 -25.78 -6.40
C PRO A 44 -8.18 -25.57 -5.16
N LEU A 45 -8.66 -24.35 -4.92
CA LEU A 45 -9.57 -24.04 -3.81
C LEU A 45 -10.96 -24.68 -4.02
N ARG A 46 -11.42 -24.74 -5.28
CA ARG A 46 -12.68 -25.42 -5.63
C ARG A 46 -12.57 -26.93 -5.48
N ASP A 47 -11.42 -27.52 -5.83
CA ASP A 47 -11.16 -28.94 -5.59
C ASP A 47 -11.15 -29.26 -4.08
N ALA A 48 -10.53 -28.40 -3.28
CA ALA A 48 -10.53 -28.52 -1.81
C ALA A 48 -11.95 -28.42 -1.22
N HIS A 49 -12.79 -27.53 -1.75
CA HIS A 49 -14.21 -27.43 -1.39
C HIS A 49 -15.00 -28.70 -1.76
N GLY A 50 -14.70 -29.33 -2.90
CA GLY A 50 -15.27 -30.61 -3.28
C GLY A 50 -14.90 -31.76 -2.33
N ILE A 51 -13.66 -31.75 -1.80
CA ILE A 51 -13.22 -32.71 -0.79
C ILE A 51 -13.92 -32.47 0.54
N LEU A 52 -14.03 -31.21 0.98
CA LEU A 52 -14.78 -30.84 2.18
C LEU A 52 -16.21 -31.40 2.12
N ASN A 53 -16.90 -31.31 0.98
CA ASN A 53 -18.26 -31.82 0.83
C ASN A 53 -18.36 -33.36 0.80
N SER A 54 -17.32 -34.06 0.33
CA SER A 54 -17.36 -35.53 0.16
C SER A 54 -16.86 -36.32 1.37
N THR A 55 -16.09 -35.70 2.26
CA THR A 55 -15.49 -36.37 3.42
C THR A 55 -16.48 -36.60 4.56
N LYS A 56 -16.22 -37.61 5.39
CA LYS A 56 -16.99 -37.95 6.59
C LYS A 56 -16.11 -37.98 7.83
N TRP A 57 -16.74 -37.92 9.00
CA TRP A 57 -16.05 -38.06 10.27
C TRP A 57 -15.22 -39.35 10.32
N GLY A 58 -13.94 -39.22 10.68
CA GLY A 58 -13.00 -40.35 10.78
C GLY A 58 -12.24 -40.69 9.49
N ASP A 59 -12.51 -40.01 8.37
CA ASP A 59 -11.72 -40.17 7.13
C ASP A 59 -10.28 -39.66 7.29
N PHE A 60 -10.07 -38.69 8.19
CA PHE A 60 -8.74 -38.24 8.59
C PHE A 60 -8.39 -38.78 9.98
N SER A 61 -7.42 -39.68 10.03
CA SER A 61 -6.89 -40.26 11.26
C SER A 61 -5.38 -40.48 11.09
N PRO A 62 -4.58 -39.40 11.14
CA PRO A 62 -3.14 -39.50 11.04
C PRO A 62 -2.60 -39.98 12.40
N GLY A 63 -1.97 -41.15 12.41
CA GLY A 63 -1.34 -41.68 13.61
C GLY A 63 -0.50 -42.91 13.29
N LYS A 64 0.50 -43.21 14.12
CA LYS A 64 1.28 -44.43 13.94
C LYS A 64 0.35 -45.64 13.99
N ALA A 65 0.41 -46.48 12.95
CA ALA A 65 -0.27 -47.75 12.96
C ALA A 65 0.19 -48.51 14.22
N LYS A 66 -0.76 -48.88 15.09
CA LYS A 66 -0.41 -49.73 16.24
C LYS A 66 0.07 -51.07 15.69
N ASP A 67 1.20 -51.56 16.19
CA ASP A 67 1.77 -52.83 15.73
C ASP A 67 0.73 -53.97 15.89
N GLY A 68 0.40 -54.66 14.80
CA GLY A 68 -0.62 -55.73 14.77
C GLY A 68 -2.08 -55.26 14.70
N ALA A 69 -2.33 -53.97 14.48
CA ALA A 69 -3.67 -53.44 14.31
C ALA A 69 -4.35 -53.92 13.01
N PRO A 70 -5.67 -54.16 13.01
CA PRO A 70 -6.39 -54.54 11.81
C PRO A 70 -6.28 -53.48 10.69
N PRO A 71 -6.44 -53.85 9.41
CA PRO A 71 -6.28 -52.94 8.27
C PRO A 71 -7.10 -51.65 8.35
N TRP A 72 -8.27 -51.68 9.01
CA TRP A 72 -9.14 -50.50 9.19
C TRP A 72 -8.63 -49.50 10.22
N GLN A 73 -7.61 -49.83 11.03
CA GLN A 73 -6.91 -48.95 11.97
C GLN A 73 -5.60 -48.38 11.40
N ALA A 74 -5.33 -48.59 10.11
CA ALA A 74 -4.22 -47.94 9.42
C ALA A 74 -4.43 -46.42 9.36
N PRO A 75 -3.34 -45.62 9.33
CA PRO A 75 -3.43 -44.17 9.21
C PRO A 75 -4.16 -43.76 7.94
N ARG A 76 -5.11 -42.84 8.08
CA ARG A 76 -5.87 -42.29 6.95
C ARG A 76 -5.57 -40.81 6.78
N TYR A 77 -5.31 -40.44 5.53
CA TYR A 77 -4.96 -39.09 5.12
C TYR A 77 -5.95 -38.59 4.07
N LEU A 78 -6.07 -37.27 3.95
CA LEU A 78 -6.95 -36.64 2.97
C LEU A 78 -6.13 -36.14 1.78
N ASN A 79 -6.77 -36.06 0.61
CA ASN A 79 -6.15 -35.46 -0.57
C ASN A 79 -6.19 -33.92 -0.55
N LEU A 80 -5.92 -33.31 0.60
CA LEU A 80 -5.86 -31.86 0.81
C LEU A 80 -4.42 -31.44 1.10
N THR A 81 -4.00 -30.27 0.60
CA THR A 81 -2.65 -29.75 0.85
C THR A 81 -2.42 -29.56 2.35
N GLY A 82 -1.34 -30.14 2.87
CA GLY A 82 -1.00 -30.20 4.29
C GLY A 82 -1.57 -31.41 5.04
N PHE A 83 -2.55 -32.11 4.47
CA PHE A 83 -3.21 -33.28 5.06
C PHE A 83 -2.80 -34.60 4.38
N ARG A 84 -1.94 -34.56 3.35
CA ARG A 84 -1.41 -35.76 2.70
C ARG A 84 -0.25 -36.32 3.50
N GLN A 85 -0.06 -37.63 3.42
CA GLN A 85 1.10 -38.28 4.03
C GLN A 85 2.44 -37.77 3.47
N ALA A 86 2.47 -37.45 2.17
CA ALA A 86 3.66 -36.96 1.48
C ALA A 86 4.10 -35.57 1.92
N ASP A 87 3.20 -34.76 2.49
CA ASP A 87 3.50 -33.38 2.90
C ASP A 87 4.33 -33.35 4.19
N GLY A 88 4.36 -34.45 4.95
CA GLY A 88 5.29 -34.63 6.07
C GLY A 88 5.03 -33.76 7.30
N TYR A 89 3.82 -33.26 7.52
CA TYR A 89 3.45 -32.50 8.73
C TYR A 89 3.48 -33.38 10.00
N ALA A 90 3.66 -32.77 11.18
CA ALA A 90 3.80 -33.47 12.47
C ALA A 90 2.45 -33.92 13.04
N TRP A 91 1.65 -34.67 12.29
CA TRP A 91 0.29 -35.06 12.71
C TRP A 91 0.22 -36.01 13.91
N ASP A 92 1.33 -36.61 14.35
CA ASP A 92 1.41 -37.41 15.59
C ASP A 92 1.01 -36.58 16.83
N ASP A 93 1.21 -35.26 16.77
CA ASP A 93 0.89 -34.29 17.82
C ASP A 93 -0.62 -33.96 17.91
N LEU A 94 -1.43 -34.37 16.93
CA LEU A 94 -2.87 -34.10 16.91
C LEU A 94 -3.62 -34.72 18.09
N ALA A 95 -3.21 -35.90 18.54
CA ALA A 95 -3.84 -36.58 19.68
C ALA A 95 -3.68 -35.75 20.96
N TYR A 96 -2.48 -35.24 21.20
CA TYR A 96 -2.21 -34.34 22.33
C TYR A 96 -3.02 -33.05 22.22
N PHE A 97 -3.08 -32.44 21.03
CA PHE A 97 -3.91 -31.25 20.82
C PHE A 97 -5.38 -31.49 21.18
N LYS A 98 -5.98 -32.59 20.70
CA LYS A 98 -7.37 -32.95 21.02
C LYS A 98 -7.56 -33.17 22.52
N ASP A 99 -6.67 -33.91 23.17
CA ASP A 99 -6.72 -34.14 24.62
C ASP A 99 -6.67 -32.82 25.41
N ARG A 100 -5.87 -31.85 24.97
CA ARG A 100 -5.80 -30.53 25.59
C ARG A 100 -7.08 -29.73 25.36
N CYS A 101 -7.69 -29.79 24.17
CA CYS A 101 -9.00 -29.18 23.92
C CYS A 101 -10.07 -29.75 24.86
N HIS A 102 -10.11 -31.08 25.01
CA HIS A 102 -11.01 -31.74 25.96
C HIS A 102 -10.76 -31.30 27.41
N GLN A 103 -9.51 -31.19 27.84
CA GLN A 103 -9.18 -30.76 29.21
C GLN A 103 -9.66 -29.33 29.49
N TRP A 104 -9.47 -28.40 28.55
CA TRP A 104 -9.93 -27.03 28.71
C TRP A 104 -11.45 -26.90 28.67
N SER A 105 -12.11 -27.64 27.77
CA SER A 105 -13.56 -27.71 27.74
C SER A 105 -14.14 -28.24 29.05
N ARG A 106 -13.63 -29.38 29.57
CA ARG A 106 -14.09 -29.96 30.84
C ARG A 106 -13.87 -29.03 32.05
N HIS A 107 -12.78 -28.25 32.03
CA HIS A 107 -12.51 -27.28 33.09
C HIS A 107 -13.47 -26.10 33.06
N ALA A 108 -13.80 -25.59 31.87
CA ALA A 108 -14.77 -24.51 31.70
C ALA A 108 -16.23 -24.99 31.90
N TYR A 109 -16.54 -26.21 31.47
CA TYR A 109 -17.85 -26.87 31.55
C TYR A 109 -17.66 -28.29 32.08
N PRO A 110 -17.82 -28.54 33.38
CA PRO A 110 -17.81 -29.91 33.89
C PRO A 110 -19.06 -30.66 33.38
N PRO A 111 -18.91 -31.80 32.68
CA PRO A 111 -20.08 -32.57 32.22
C PRO A 111 -20.87 -33.14 33.42
N PRO A 112 -22.20 -33.26 33.32
CA PRO A 112 -23.01 -33.91 34.34
C PRO A 112 -22.58 -35.37 34.52
N LYS A 113 -22.73 -35.89 35.75
CA LYS A 113 -22.26 -37.24 36.11
C LYS A 113 -22.89 -38.29 35.18
N GLY A 114 -22.04 -38.98 34.40
CA GLY A 114 -22.45 -40.06 33.50
C GLY A 114 -22.80 -39.64 32.08
N ALA A 115 -22.72 -38.35 31.74
CA ALA A 115 -22.86 -37.84 30.38
C ALA A 115 -21.53 -37.92 29.61
N GLY A 116 -21.60 -37.96 28.28
CA GLY A 116 -20.43 -37.91 27.40
C GLY A 116 -19.57 -36.66 27.62
N ASP A 117 -18.30 -36.72 27.21
CA ASP A 117 -17.30 -35.66 27.43
C ASP A 117 -17.65 -34.28 26.84
N TRP A 118 -18.65 -34.23 25.94
CA TRP A 118 -19.16 -33.02 25.30
C TRP A 118 -20.66 -32.80 25.53
N GLU A 119 -21.32 -33.63 26.35
CA GLU A 119 -22.74 -33.52 26.66
C GLU A 119 -22.95 -32.65 27.90
N HIS A 120 -22.62 -31.37 27.80
CA HIS A 120 -22.65 -30.45 28.96
C HIS A 120 -24.06 -29.95 29.34
N GLY A 121 -25.08 -30.39 28.61
CA GLY A 121 -26.47 -29.99 28.81
C GLY A 121 -26.94 -28.90 27.85
N THR A 122 -28.22 -28.55 27.93
CA THR A 122 -28.95 -27.70 26.97
C THR A 122 -28.83 -26.19 27.19
N VAL A 123 -27.99 -25.73 28.12
CA VAL A 123 -28.06 -24.34 28.60
C VAL A 123 -26.78 -23.59 28.22
N SER A 124 -26.88 -22.63 27.31
CA SER A 124 -25.75 -21.79 26.89
C SER A 124 -25.47 -20.77 28.00
N LYS A 125 -24.39 -20.96 28.76
CA LYS A 125 -23.93 -20.02 29.80
C LYS A 125 -22.88 -19.02 29.28
N THR A 126 -22.77 -18.91 27.95
CA THR A 126 -21.76 -18.18 27.21
C THR A 126 -22.33 -17.15 26.26
N TRP A 127 -21.48 -16.19 25.90
CA TRP A 127 -21.76 -15.27 24.80
C TRP A 127 -22.10 -16.01 23.51
N GLN A 128 -23.22 -15.62 22.88
CA GLN A 128 -23.63 -16.16 21.58
C GLN A 128 -22.78 -15.61 20.43
N ASN A 129 -22.17 -14.43 20.65
CA ASN A 129 -21.22 -13.81 19.75
C ASN A 129 -19.94 -13.41 20.49
N ALA A 130 -18.80 -13.96 20.05
CA ALA A 130 -17.50 -13.79 20.67
C ALA A 130 -16.72 -12.54 20.19
N THR A 131 -17.35 -11.65 19.41
CA THR A 131 -16.69 -10.44 18.88
C THR A 131 -16.12 -9.58 20.00
N GLY A 132 -14.81 -9.33 19.96
CA GLY A 132 -14.10 -8.70 21.05
C GLY A 132 -12.60 -8.73 20.90
N THR A 133 -11.92 -8.05 21.83
CA THR A 133 -10.46 -8.06 21.91
C THR A 133 -10.07 -8.69 23.23
N VAL A 134 -9.27 -9.75 23.17
CA VAL A 134 -8.73 -10.46 24.32
C VAL A 134 -7.20 -10.40 24.34
N HIS A 135 -6.63 -10.37 25.53
CA HIS A 135 -5.18 -10.34 25.73
C HIS A 135 -4.81 -11.29 26.86
N GLY A 136 -3.62 -11.86 26.77
CA GLY A 136 -3.08 -12.70 27.83
C GLY A 136 -1.66 -13.15 27.56
N LYS A 137 -1.12 -13.92 28.49
CA LYS A 137 0.23 -14.50 28.37
C LYS A 137 0.15 -15.93 27.88
N TRP A 138 1.13 -16.33 27.08
CA TRP A 138 1.26 -17.71 26.60
C TRP A 138 2.57 -18.36 27.09
N VAL A 139 2.59 -19.69 27.08
CA VAL A 139 3.77 -20.54 27.31
C VAL A 139 3.94 -21.47 26.13
N ARG A 140 5.16 -21.59 25.65
CA ARG A 140 5.52 -22.52 24.58
C ARG A 140 5.81 -23.90 25.16
N ARG A 141 5.20 -24.93 24.58
CA ARG A 141 5.56 -26.34 24.82
C ARG A 141 6.12 -26.96 23.54
N PRO A 142 7.25 -27.67 23.62
CA PRO A 142 7.78 -28.37 22.45
C PRO A 142 6.84 -29.50 22.03
N GLY A 143 6.70 -29.71 20.72
CA GLY A 143 6.02 -30.88 20.15
C GLY A 143 6.94 -32.09 20.02
N SER A 144 6.43 -33.14 19.38
CA SER A 144 7.15 -34.40 19.20
C SER A 144 8.41 -34.25 18.34
N VAL A 145 8.34 -33.45 17.28
CA VAL A 145 9.43 -33.24 16.31
C VAL A 145 9.54 -31.75 15.98
N VAL A 146 10.71 -31.16 16.23
CA VAL A 146 11.00 -29.79 15.79
C VAL A 146 11.35 -29.82 14.30
N LYS A 147 10.68 -28.97 13.51
CA LYS A 147 10.85 -28.91 12.06
C LYS A 147 11.14 -27.50 11.58
N HIS A 148 12.08 -27.40 10.64
CA HIS A 148 12.53 -26.16 10.03
C HIS A 148 11.98 -26.02 8.60
N ALA A 149 12.03 -24.83 8.01
CA ALA A 149 11.52 -24.59 6.66
C ALA A 149 12.13 -25.57 5.62
N GLY A 150 13.44 -25.80 5.67
CA GLY A 150 14.14 -26.76 4.81
C GLY A 150 13.81 -28.24 5.03
N SER A 151 12.98 -28.59 6.03
CA SER A 151 12.48 -29.97 6.19
C SER A 151 11.33 -30.32 5.24
N TYR A 152 10.78 -29.32 4.52
CA TYR A 152 9.66 -29.47 3.63
C TYR A 152 10.04 -29.21 2.18
N ASN A 153 9.53 -30.04 1.27
CA ASN A 153 9.62 -29.77 -0.16
C ASN A 153 8.45 -28.86 -0.58
N LEU A 154 8.62 -27.55 -0.37
CA LEU A 154 7.57 -26.53 -0.58
C LEU A 154 7.07 -26.48 -2.03
N SER A 155 7.98 -26.70 -3.00
CA SER A 155 7.66 -26.77 -4.42
C SER A 155 6.77 -27.98 -4.77
N ALA A 156 6.90 -29.08 -4.03
CA ALA A 156 6.03 -30.26 -4.20
C ALA A 156 4.67 -30.09 -3.48
N ILE A 157 4.65 -29.41 -2.33
CA ILE A 157 3.42 -29.17 -1.56
C ILE A 157 2.50 -28.17 -2.28
N ALA A 158 3.07 -27.08 -2.80
CA ALA A 158 2.36 -26.01 -3.48
C ALA A 158 2.95 -25.78 -4.89
N PRO A 159 2.54 -26.58 -5.89
CA PRO A 159 3.05 -26.44 -7.25
C PRO A 159 2.60 -25.10 -7.85
N GLY A 160 3.52 -24.40 -8.52
CA GLY A 160 3.25 -23.09 -9.14
C GLY A 160 3.46 -21.88 -8.21
N VAL A 161 3.89 -22.11 -6.97
CA VAL A 161 4.32 -21.06 -6.05
C VAL A 161 5.85 -20.97 -6.08
N HIS A 162 6.38 -19.79 -6.43
CA HIS A 162 7.81 -19.52 -6.38
C HIS A 162 8.19 -19.03 -4.97
N TRP A 163 8.65 -19.97 -4.13
CA TRP A 163 9.15 -19.68 -2.79
C TRP A 163 10.51 -18.96 -2.85
N LEU A 164 10.72 -17.98 -1.98
CA LEU A 164 11.99 -17.25 -1.90
C LEU A 164 12.99 -18.10 -1.09
N ASP A 165 13.96 -18.68 -1.81
CA ASP A 165 15.13 -19.44 -1.31
C ASP A 165 14.80 -20.75 -0.55
N ASP A 166 15.22 -21.90 -1.10
CA ASP A 166 15.02 -23.24 -0.50
C ASP A 166 15.81 -23.41 0.83
N HIS A 167 16.70 -22.46 1.17
CA HIS A 167 17.50 -22.44 2.39
C HIS A 167 17.08 -21.36 3.41
N ALA A 168 16.02 -20.59 3.14
CA ALA A 168 15.58 -19.53 4.03
C ALA A 168 15.04 -20.08 5.37
N GLU A 169 15.36 -19.38 6.47
CA GLU A 169 14.70 -19.59 7.75
C GLU A 169 13.20 -19.26 7.65
N TRP A 170 12.40 -19.79 8.58
CA TRP A 170 10.97 -19.47 8.65
C TRP A 170 10.77 -17.96 8.70
N GLY A 171 9.91 -17.43 7.82
CA GLY A 171 9.64 -15.98 7.75
C GLY A 171 9.26 -15.40 9.10
N TRP A 172 8.43 -16.10 9.89
CA TRP A 172 8.19 -15.84 11.31
C TRP A 172 8.08 -17.16 12.09
N ASN A 173 8.77 -17.24 13.24
CA ASN A 173 8.76 -18.40 14.13
C ASN A 173 8.83 -17.94 15.60
N VAL A 174 8.05 -18.57 16.48
CA VAL A 174 8.10 -18.30 17.93
C VAL A 174 9.21 -19.15 18.56
N THR A 175 10.31 -18.50 18.93
CA THR A 175 11.46 -19.16 19.56
C THR A 175 11.43 -19.07 21.09
N GLY A 176 10.85 -18.01 21.64
CA GLY A 176 10.74 -17.78 23.08
C GLY A 176 9.90 -18.80 23.83
N SER A 177 10.19 -18.94 25.13
CA SER A 177 9.47 -19.84 26.04
C SER A 177 8.15 -19.27 26.54
N HIS A 178 8.02 -17.95 26.55
CA HIS A 178 6.85 -17.21 27.02
C HIS A 178 6.73 -15.90 26.26
N GLY A 179 5.51 -15.37 26.22
CA GLY A 179 5.23 -14.06 25.64
C GLY A 179 3.79 -13.63 25.87
N SER A 180 3.36 -12.63 25.11
CA SER A 180 2.02 -12.09 25.12
C SER A 180 1.31 -12.36 23.79
N ILE A 181 0.00 -12.53 23.86
CA ILE A 181 -0.86 -12.63 22.68
C ILE A 181 -2.01 -11.65 22.85
N LEU A 182 -2.26 -10.87 21.79
CA LEU A 182 -3.42 -10.02 21.65
C LEU A 182 -4.24 -10.56 20.48
N MET A 183 -5.47 -10.96 20.73
CA MET A 183 -6.36 -11.51 19.72
C MET A 183 -7.59 -10.63 19.56
N ARG A 184 -7.93 -10.33 18.31
CA ARG A 184 -9.16 -9.64 17.93
C ARG A 184 -10.06 -10.62 17.20
N LEU A 185 -11.19 -10.93 17.80
CA LEU A 185 -12.22 -11.84 17.28
C LEU A 185 -13.30 -11.03 16.59
N SER A 186 -13.76 -11.52 15.44
CA SER A 186 -14.80 -10.91 14.63
C SER A 186 -15.75 -11.98 14.09
N GLU A 187 -17.02 -11.85 14.45
CA GLU A 187 -18.14 -12.59 13.87
C GLU A 187 -19.09 -11.55 13.25
N ASP A 188 -19.29 -11.58 11.93
CA ASP A 188 -20.21 -10.64 11.31
C ASP A 188 -21.65 -11.03 11.67
N ALA A 189 -22.50 -10.03 11.90
CA ALA A 189 -23.92 -10.24 12.15
C ALA A 189 -24.66 -10.69 10.88
N GLY A 190 -24.09 -10.42 9.70
CA GLY A 190 -24.58 -10.90 8.42
C GLY A 190 -24.13 -12.32 8.04
N ASP A 191 -23.23 -12.92 8.82
CA ASP A 191 -22.71 -14.27 8.52
C ASP A 191 -23.79 -15.33 8.73
N THR A 192 -23.77 -16.35 7.89
CA THR A 192 -24.73 -17.45 7.96
C THR A 192 -24.57 -18.20 9.28
N VAL A 193 -25.66 -18.33 10.03
CA VAL A 193 -25.72 -19.19 11.22
C VAL A 193 -26.33 -20.51 10.80
N TYR A 194 -25.61 -21.60 11.04
CA TYR A 194 -26.17 -22.93 10.86
C TYR A 194 -26.73 -23.43 12.19
N GLU A 195 -28.03 -23.69 12.22
CA GLU A 195 -28.69 -24.37 13.34
C GLU A 195 -29.21 -25.73 12.86
N GLU A 196 -28.92 -26.75 13.65
CA GLU A 196 -29.41 -28.10 13.41
C GLU A 196 -30.92 -28.16 13.69
N GLU A 197 -31.69 -28.60 12.68
CA GLU A 197 -33.12 -28.87 12.84
C GLU A 197 -33.30 -30.05 13.81
N ALA A 198 -33.70 -29.75 15.05
CA ALA A 198 -33.99 -30.80 16.03
C ALA A 198 -35.20 -31.62 15.56
N ALA A 199 -35.00 -32.92 15.36
CA ALA A 199 -36.11 -33.85 15.17
C ALA A 199 -37.06 -33.78 16.38
N GLU A 200 -38.37 -33.79 16.12
CA GLU A 200 -39.43 -33.61 17.12
C GLU A 200 -39.23 -34.60 18.30
N GLY A 201 -38.78 -34.10 19.45
CA GLY A 201 -38.52 -34.89 20.67
C GLY A 201 -37.05 -35.15 21.05
N THR A 202 -36.06 -34.75 20.23
CA THR A 202 -34.64 -34.88 20.56
C THR A 202 -34.09 -33.57 21.15
N LYS A 203 -33.30 -33.66 22.23
CA LYS A 203 -32.65 -32.47 22.81
C LYS A 203 -31.65 -31.88 21.81
N PRO A 204 -31.56 -30.55 21.71
CA PRO A 204 -30.55 -29.90 20.87
C PRO A 204 -29.13 -30.36 21.25
N SER A 205 -28.34 -30.77 20.25
CA SER A 205 -26.93 -31.13 20.43
C SER A 205 -26.11 -29.91 20.88
N SER A 206 -25.03 -30.17 21.65
CA SER A 206 -24.07 -29.16 22.08
C SER A 206 -23.30 -28.55 20.90
N GLY A 207 -23.17 -29.30 19.80
CA GLY A 207 -22.66 -28.83 18.51
C GLY A 207 -23.72 -28.30 17.55
N GLY A 208 -25.00 -28.29 17.93
CA GLY A 208 -26.13 -28.01 17.03
C GLY A 208 -26.28 -26.56 16.56
N LEU A 209 -25.40 -25.64 16.98
CA LEU A 209 -25.35 -24.25 16.51
C LEU A 209 -23.91 -23.91 16.14
N ALA A 210 -23.67 -23.48 14.89
CA ALA A 210 -22.35 -23.13 14.38
C ALA A 210 -22.38 -21.78 13.65
N ARG A 211 -21.35 -20.97 13.86
CA ARG A 211 -21.16 -19.64 13.26
C ARG A 211 -19.77 -19.50 12.66
N GLU A 212 -19.64 -18.75 11.58
CA GLU A 212 -18.33 -18.38 11.06
C GLU A 212 -17.65 -17.38 12.00
N ILE A 213 -16.35 -17.56 12.21
CA ILE A 213 -15.55 -16.64 13.01
C ILE A 213 -14.18 -16.42 12.35
N SER A 214 -13.73 -15.18 12.43
CA SER A 214 -12.37 -14.79 12.03
C SER A 214 -11.64 -14.15 13.20
N ALA A 215 -10.32 -14.32 13.24
CA ALA A 215 -9.48 -13.73 14.27
C ALA A 215 -8.20 -13.18 13.69
N VAL A 216 -7.72 -12.06 14.25
CA VAL A 216 -6.36 -11.58 14.05
C VAL A 216 -5.62 -11.74 15.37
N ALA A 217 -4.59 -12.58 15.37
CA ALA A 217 -3.75 -12.85 16.52
C ALA A 217 -2.38 -12.19 16.34
N ASN A 218 -2.06 -11.26 17.23
CA ASN A 218 -0.75 -10.64 17.34
C ASN A 218 0.02 -11.38 18.43
N ILE A 219 1.02 -12.15 18.03
CA ILE A 219 1.88 -12.92 18.92
C ILE A 219 3.16 -12.13 19.11
N GLN A 220 3.49 -11.84 20.37
CA GLN A 220 4.70 -11.12 20.74
C GLN A 220 5.56 -12.01 21.63
N ASP A 221 6.82 -12.17 21.24
CA ASP A 221 7.84 -12.85 22.03
C ASP A 221 8.46 -11.87 23.05
N GLU A 222 8.59 -12.30 24.31
CA GLU A 222 9.21 -11.47 25.36
C GLU A 222 10.74 -11.63 25.37
N ALA A 223 11.28 -12.72 24.80
CA ALA A 223 12.73 -12.95 24.71
C ALA A 223 13.41 -12.03 23.69
N HIS A 224 12.69 -11.64 22.65
CA HIS A 224 13.17 -10.74 21.60
C HIS A 224 12.17 -9.59 21.43
N LEU A 225 12.48 -8.42 22.00
CA LEU A 225 11.59 -7.24 21.98
C LEU A 225 11.12 -6.79 20.58
N ALA A 226 11.72 -7.30 19.49
CA ALA A 226 11.46 -6.90 18.12
C ALA A 226 10.64 -7.89 17.27
N SER A 227 10.33 -9.11 17.75
CA SER A 227 9.59 -10.12 16.96
C SER A 227 8.12 -10.24 17.37
N SER A 228 7.33 -9.24 17.01
CA SER A 228 5.86 -9.37 17.01
C SER A 228 5.35 -9.59 15.60
N PHE A 229 4.50 -10.58 15.39
CA PHE A 229 3.87 -10.81 14.09
C PHE A 229 2.36 -11.03 14.22
N ALA A 230 1.64 -10.66 13.17
CA ALA A 230 0.19 -10.76 13.09
C ALA A 230 -0.22 -11.88 12.13
N ILE A 231 -1.08 -12.79 12.60
CA ILE A 231 -1.68 -13.83 11.76
C ILE A 231 -3.19 -13.70 11.75
N ARG A 232 -3.78 -13.90 10.57
CA ARG A 232 -5.23 -14.01 10.38
C ARG A 232 -5.63 -15.49 10.34
N LEU A 233 -6.66 -15.82 11.09
CA LEU A 233 -7.20 -17.15 11.27
C LEU A 233 -8.69 -17.13 10.94
N HIS A 234 -9.18 -18.21 10.33
CA HIS A 234 -10.59 -18.41 10.01
C HIS A 234 -11.07 -19.74 10.57
N GLY A 235 -12.32 -19.82 10.99
CA GLY A 235 -12.89 -21.06 11.47
C GLY A 235 -14.33 -20.97 11.92
N VAL A 236 -14.68 -21.81 12.89
CA VAL A 236 -16.05 -22.05 13.33
C VAL A 236 -16.15 -21.87 14.85
N HIS A 237 -17.20 -21.17 15.27
CA HIS A 237 -17.61 -21.00 16.66
C HIS A 237 -18.88 -21.81 16.92
N TRP A 238 -18.89 -22.60 18.00
CA TRP A 238 -20.06 -23.30 18.54
C TRP A 238 -20.53 -22.65 19.84
N PRO A 239 -21.50 -21.72 19.80
CA PRO A 239 -21.82 -20.87 20.93
C PRO A 239 -22.39 -21.60 22.14
N ARG A 240 -23.15 -22.68 21.92
CA ARG A 240 -23.76 -23.50 22.99
C ARG A 240 -22.73 -24.09 23.94
N GLN A 241 -21.55 -24.41 23.43
CA GLN A 241 -20.42 -24.94 24.19
C GLN A 241 -19.34 -23.87 24.48
N GLY A 242 -19.40 -22.73 23.80
CA GLY A 242 -18.32 -21.73 23.80
C GLY A 242 -17.02 -22.23 23.17
N SER A 243 -17.06 -23.27 22.33
CA SER A 243 -15.89 -23.82 21.67
C SER A 243 -15.65 -23.10 20.34
N ILE A 244 -14.42 -22.66 20.10
CA ILE A 244 -14.00 -22.01 18.86
C ILE A 244 -12.79 -22.76 18.32
N LEU A 245 -12.84 -23.15 17.04
CA LEU A 245 -11.71 -23.75 16.34
C LEU A 245 -11.40 -22.94 15.09
N MET A 246 -10.16 -22.52 14.94
CA MET A 246 -9.70 -21.71 13.82
C MET A 246 -8.37 -22.21 13.27
N THR A 247 -8.12 -21.95 12.00
CA THR A 247 -6.89 -22.36 11.31
C THR A 247 -6.39 -21.27 10.37
N THR A 248 -5.09 -21.26 10.12
CA THR A 248 -4.51 -20.50 9.01
C THR A 248 -4.77 -21.25 7.70
N THR A 249 -4.92 -20.53 6.59
CA THR A 249 -5.08 -21.15 5.26
C THR A 249 -4.11 -20.49 4.28
N SER A 250 -3.11 -21.24 3.86
CA SER A 250 -2.07 -20.78 2.95
C SER A 250 -1.94 -21.73 1.76
N GLU A 251 -1.10 -21.37 0.79
CA GLU A 251 -0.86 -22.23 -0.38
C GLU A 251 -0.24 -23.59 0.01
N LYS A 252 0.45 -23.66 1.16
CA LYS A 252 1.04 -24.91 1.66
C LYS A 252 0.13 -25.68 2.64
N PHE A 253 -0.96 -25.07 3.11
CA PHE A 253 -1.83 -25.64 4.13
C PHE A 253 -3.29 -25.23 3.94
N ALA A 254 -4.12 -26.19 3.52
CA ALA A 254 -5.57 -26.03 3.35
C ALA A 254 -6.32 -26.20 4.68
N GLY A 255 -5.93 -25.44 5.71
CA GLY A 255 -6.43 -25.56 7.08
C GLY A 255 -7.96 -25.46 7.17
N LEU A 256 -8.56 -24.44 6.54
CA LEU A 256 -10.00 -24.20 6.64
C LEU A 256 -10.85 -25.30 6.00
N PHE A 257 -10.39 -25.91 4.90
CA PHE A 257 -11.08 -27.03 4.25
C PHE A 257 -10.93 -28.35 5.02
N GLY A 258 -9.82 -28.52 5.77
CA GLY A 258 -9.59 -29.65 6.65
C GLY A 258 -10.11 -29.46 8.09
N LEU A 259 -10.57 -28.26 8.45
CA LEU A 259 -10.92 -27.86 9.81
C LEU A 259 -11.94 -28.79 10.48
N PRO A 260 -13.02 -29.26 9.81
CA PRO A 260 -13.96 -30.18 10.44
C PRO A 260 -13.31 -31.45 10.97
N HIS A 261 -12.22 -31.95 10.37
CA HIS A 261 -11.54 -33.17 10.84
C HIS A 261 -10.70 -32.95 12.11
N LEU A 262 -10.40 -31.70 12.42
CA LEU A 262 -9.60 -31.30 13.58
C LEU A 262 -10.44 -31.12 14.84
N VAL A 263 -11.78 -31.06 14.70
CA VAL A 263 -12.69 -30.97 15.85
C VAL A 263 -12.62 -32.23 16.72
N PRO A 264 -13.02 -32.14 18.00
CA PRO A 264 -12.92 -33.27 18.92
C PRO A 264 -14.11 -34.25 18.87
N SER A 265 -15.29 -33.85 18.37
CA SER A 265 -16.50 -34.70 18.35
C SER A 265 -17.16 -34.77 16.96
N SER A 266 -17.93 -35.82 16.72
CA SER A 266 -18.69 -35.98 15.46
C SER A 266 -19.80 -34.94 15.30
N GLU A 267 -20.40 -34.47 16.38
CA GLU A 267 -21.45 -33.44 16.32
C GLU A 267 -20.90 -32.11 15.80
N PHE A 268 -19.72 -31.71 16.27
CA PHE A 268 -19.03 -30.52 15.78
C PHE A 268 -18.60 -30.67 14.31
N PHE A 269 -18.30 -31.90 13.88
CA PHE A 269 -17.92 -32.19 12.49
C PHE A 269 -19.07 -31.91 11.54
N GLU A 270 -20.27 -32.45 11.81
CA GLU A 270 -21.41 -32.33 10.89
C GLU A 270 -21.88 -30.88 10.74
N THR A 271 -21.97 -30.14 11.85
CA THR A 271 -22.41 -28.74 11.84
C THR A 271 -21.34 -27.82 11.23
N GLY A 272 -20.07 -28.03 11.59
CA GLY A 272 -18.95 -27.28 11.01
C GLY A 272 -18.78 -27.53 9.51
N GLN A 273 -18.94 -28.78 9.05
CA GLN A 273 -18.87 -29.12 7.63
C GLN A 273 -19.98 -28.45 6.83
N LYS A 274 -21.23 -28.50 7.31
CA LYS A 274 -22.37 -27.87 6.61
C LYS A 274 -22.22 -26.36 6.52
N LEU A 275 -21.84 -25.71 7.62
CA LEU A 275 -21.58 -24.27 7.66
C LEU A 275 -20.49 -23.88 6.65
N LEU A 276 -19.32 -24.51 6.73
CA LEU A 276 -18.19 -24.20 5.84
C LEU A 276 -18.51 -24.53 4.38
N ASN A 277 -19.30 -25.57 4.11
CA ASN A 277 -19.71 -25.88 2.74
C ASN A 277 -20.53 -24.74 2.13
N GLN A 278 -21.44 -24.13 2.92
CA GLN A 278 -22.24 -22.98 2.51
C GLN A 278 -21.38 -21.71 2.37
N THR A 279 -20.65 -21.32 3.43
CA THR A 279 -19.90 -20.05 3.45
C THR A 279 -18.77 -20.03 2.40
N LEU A 280 -17.96 -21.08 2.36
CA LEU A 280 -16.87 -21.18 1.38
C LEU A 280 -17.42 -21.28 -0.05
N GLY A 281 -18.54 -21.99 -0.24
CA GLY A 281 -19.21 -22.10 -1.52
C GLY A 281 -19.69 -20.75 -2.06
N GLU A 282 -20.25 -19.90 -1.19
CA GLU A 282 -20.67 -18.54 -1.52
C GLU A 282 -19.50 -17.62 -1.86
N VAL A 283 -18.44 -17.62 -1.03
CA VAL A 283 -17.23 -16.82 -1.26
C VAL A 283 -16.56 -17.20 -2.58
N LEU A 284 -16.39 -18.49 -2.86
CA LEU A 284 -15.80 -18.98 -4.11
C LEU A 284 -16.67 -18.62 -5.31
N SER A 285 -18.00 -18.80 -5.21
CA SER A 285 -18.92 -18.45 -6.30
C SER A 285 -18.96 -16.95 -6.59
N LYS A 286 -18.89 -16.10 -5.56
CA LYS A 286 -18.80 -14.65 -5.71
C LYS A 286 -17.50 -14.25 -6.40
N LYS A 287 -16.39 -14.90 -6.04
CA LYS A 287 -15.07 -14.67 -6.64
C LYS A 287 -15.03 -15.09 -8.12
N GLU A 288 -15.54 -16.26 -8.46
CA GLU A 288 -15.62 -16.75 -9.86
C GLU A 288 -16.43 -15.81 -10.77
N ARG A 289 -17.48 -15.14 -10.24
CA ARG A 289 -18.31 -14.21 -11.02
C ARG A 289 -17.68 -12.83 -11.21
N SER A 290 -16.65 -12.47 -10.43
CA SER A 290 -16.04 -11.15 -10.51
C SER A 290 -15.16 -11.03 -11.76
N ARG A 291 -15.44 -10.05 -12.63
CA ARG A 291 -14.70 -9.84 -13.91
C ARG A 291 -13.23 -9.45 -13.71
N PHE A 292 -12.89 -8.90 -12.55
CA PHE A 292 -11.53 -8.60 -12.11
C PHE A 292 -11.23 -9.48 -10.90
N SER A 293 -11.06 -10.79 -11.13
CA SER A 293 -10.70 -11.71 -10.06
C SER A 293 -9.24 -11.49 -9.67
N ASP A 294 -9.00 -10.86 -8.53
CA ASP A 294 -7.72 -10.96 -7.85
C ASP A 294 -7.42 -12.46 -7.61
N ALA A 295 -6.29 -12.95 -8.11
CA ALA A 295 -5.89 -14.36 -7.99
C ALA A 295 -5.44 -14.73 -6.56
N SER A 296 -5.41 -13.78 -5.62
CA SER A 296 -5.07 -14.02 -4.22
C SER A 296 -6.00 -15.04 -3.53
N ASN A 297 -5.51 -15.72 -2.51
CA ASN A 297 -6.37 -16.51 -1.62
C ASN A 297 -7.21 -15.54 -0.75
N PRO A 298 -8.55 -15.66 -0.69
CA PRO A 298 -9.37 -14.77 0.15
C PRO A 298 -9.13 -14.94 1.65
N TRP A 299 -8.58 -16.08 2.08
CA TRP A 299 -8.28 -16.41 3.48
C TRP A 299 -6.78 -16.31 3.78
N THR A 300 -6.06 -15.38 3.14
CA THR A 300 -4.63 -15.18 3.41
C THR A 300 -4.39 -14.94 4.91
N PRO A 301 -3.42 -15.64 5.52
CA PRO A 301 -3.11 -15.47 6.93
C PRO A 301 -2.30 -14.18 7.17
N VAL A 302 -1.91 -13.47 6.11
CA VAL A 302 -1.06 -12.30 6.13
C VAL A 302 -1.90 -11.04 6.26
N VAL A 303 -1.61 -10.23 7.27
CA VAL A 303 -2.25 -8.92 7.49
C VAL A 303 -1.49 -7.79 6.77
N GLU A 304 -0.22 -8.02 6.39
CA GLU A 304 0.66 -7.05 5.73
C GLU A 304 0.55 -7.09 4.20
N GLU A 305 0.33 -5.91 3.62
CA GLU A 305 0.10 -5.67 2.19
C GLU A 305 1.38 -5.16 1.50
N GLN A 306 2.57 -5.56 1.99
CA GLN A 306 3.85 -5.20 1.39
C GLN A 306 4.37 -6.34 0.52
N LEU A 307 4.21 -6.19 -0.81
CA LEU A 307 4.91 -6.90 -1.89
C LEU A 307 4.92 -8.44 -1.80
N SER A 308 3.93 -9.03 -2.48
CA SER A 308 3.63 -10.48 -2.60
C SER A 308 4.77 -11.36 -3.15
N MET A 309 5.77 -11.68 -2.33
CA MET A 309 6.56 -12.91 -2.48
C MET A 309 6.24 -13.86 -1.31
N PRO A 310 5.89 -15.13 -1.57
CA PRO A 310 5.50 -16.07 -0.52
C PRO A 310 6.74 -16.56 0.23
N LEU A 311 6.93 -16.08 1.48
CA LEU A 311 7.87 -16.68 2.42
C LEU A 311 7.19 -17.84 3.17
N PRO A 312 7.90 -18.96 3.42
CA PRO A 312 7.38 -20.04 4.25
C PRO A 312 7.24 -19.54 5.70
N ARG A 313 6.06 -19.73 6.31
CA ARG A 313 5.75 -19.33 7.71
C ARG A 313 5.14 -20.48 8.50
N CYS A 314 5.19 -20.44 9.83
CA CYS A 314 4.50 -21.44 10.66
C CYS A 314 2.97 -21.31 10.51
N GLU A 315 2.29 -22.43 10.26
CA GLU A 315 0.83 -22.55 10.24
C GLU A 315 0.31 -22.85 11.64
N TYR A 316 -0.93 -22.46 11.93
CA TYR A 316 -1.53 -22.64 13.25
C TYR A 316 -2.95 -23.20 13.19
N VAL A 317 -3.21 -24.14 14.09
CA VAL A 317 -4.54 -24.61 14.49
C VAL A 317 -4.78 -24.09 15.90
N MET A 318 -5.78 -23.23 16.08
CA MET A 318 -6.09 -22.59 17.36
C MET A 318 -7.46 -23.01 17.87
N TYR A 319 -7.47 -23.54 19.09
CA TYR A 319 -8.68 -23.80 19.86
C TYR A 319 -8.82 -22.76 20.96
N LEU A 320 -9.98 -22.10 21.02
CA LEU A 320 -10.37 -21.25 22.13
C LEU A 320 -11.62 -21.79 22.80
N GLN A 321 -11.62 -21.71 24.13
CA GLN A 321 -12.75 -22.09 24.96
C GLN A 321 -13.23 -20.85 25.72
N LEU A 322 -14.41 -20.34 25.38
CA LEU A 322 -15.09 -19.30 26.14
C LEU A 322 -15.54 -19.87 27.48
N HIS A 323 -15.28 -19.10 28.53
CA HIS A 323 -15.71 -19.45 29.89
C HIS A 323 -17.10 -18.91 30.19
N GLN A 324 -17.75 -19.52 31.19
CA GLN A 324 -19.08 -19.12 31.65
C GLN A 324 -19.04 -17.69 32.21
N LEU A 325 -20.14 -16.96 32.02
CA LEU A 325 -20.33 -15.67 32.66
C LEU A 325 -20.52 -15.85 34.17
N ASP A 326 -20.01 -14.89 34.95
CA ASP A 326 -20.16 -14.96 36.40
C ASP A 326 -21.65 -14.99 36.80
N PRO A 327 -22.04 -15.83 37.79
CA PRO A 327 -23.42 -15.93 38.27
C PRO A 327 -24.03 -14.59 38.72
N PHE A 328 -23.18 -13.62 39.09
CA PHE A 328 -23.59 -12.26 39.41
C PHE A 328 -24.39 -11.59 38.28
N TYR A 329 -23.97 -11.78 37.03
CA TYR A 329 -24.63 -11.18 35.86
C TYR A 329 -25.90 -11.92 35.47
N ILE A 330 -25.89 -13.24 35.66
CA ILE A 330 -26.95 -14.15 35.23
C ILE A 330 -28.09 -14.25 36.26
N GLY A 331 -27.81 -14.04 37.55
CA GLY A 331 -28.73 -14.30 38.66
C GLY A 331 -28.61 -15.73 39.20
N GLU A 332 -28.77 -15.88 40.53
CA GLU A 332 -28.69 -17.20 41.21
C GLU A 332 -29.91 -18.10 40.92
N ASP A 333 -31.01 -17.53 40.40
CA ASP A 333 -32.23 -18.27 40.10
C ASP A 333 -32.03 -19.10 38.82
N GLY A 334 -31.61 -20.35 39.00
CA GLY A 334 -31.46 -21.39 37.98
C GLY A 334 -32.78 -21.79 37.33
N LEU A 335 -33.41 -20.87 36.59
CA LEU A 335 -34.44 -21.21 35.63
C LEU A 335 -33.75 -21.46 34.28
N ASP A 336 -33.28 -22.70 34.13
CA ASP A 336 -32.46 -23.22 33.03
C ASP A 336 -32.99 -22.94 31.60
N ASN A 337 -34.24 -22.49 31.45
CA ASN A 337 -34.87 -22.22 30.16
C ASN A 337 -34.94 -20.72 29.76
N GLN A 338 -34.56 -19.78 30.64
CA GLN A 338 -34.57 -18.34 30.34
C GLN A 338 -33.18 -17.74 30.12
N LEU A 339 -32.12 -18.50 30.35
CA LEU A 339 -30.73 -18.03 30.33
C LEU A 339 -30.27 -17.55 28.95
N ASP A 340 -30.57 -18.31 27.89
CA ASP A 340 -30.25 -17.92 26.51
C ASP A 340 -30.91 -16.58 26.17
N SER A 341 -32.17 -16.38 26.57
CA SER A 341 -32.89 -15.14 26.34
C SER A 341 -32.30 -13.94 27.09
N VAL A 342 -31.69 -14.16 28.25
CA VAL A 342 -31.01 -13.10 29.02
C VAL A 342 -29.68 -12.72 28.36
N ILE A 343 -28.92 -13.69 27.86
CA ILE A 343 -27.66 -13.42 27.14
C ILE A 343 -27.96 -12.70 25.82
N ASP A 344 -28.97 -13.13 25.07
CA ASP A 344 -29.41 -12.47 23.85
C ASP A 344 -29.87 -11.02 24.11
N GLN A 345 -30.62 -10.79 25.19
CA GLN A 345 -31.00 -9.44 25.61
C GLN A 345 -29.77 -8.59 25.95
N LEU A 346 -28.80 -9.17 26.66
CA LEU A 346 -27.57 -8.48 27.02
C LEU A 346 -26.72 -8.14 25.79
N GLU A 347 -26.58 -9.05 24.83
CA GLU A 347 -25.88 -8.81 23.57
C GLU A 347 -26.58 -7.75 22.72
N ASN A 348 -27.90 -7.83 22.61
CA ASN A 348 -28.70 -6.84 21.89
C ASN A 348 -28.60 -5.46 22.53
N GLU A 349 -28.62 -5.35 23.86
CA GLU A 349 -28.44 -4.07 24.56
C GLU A 349 -27.03 -3.50 24.39
N LEU A 350 -25.99 -4.36 24.34
CA LEU A 350 -24.63 -3.90 24.07
C LEU A 350 -24.46 -3.37 22.64
N ARG A 351 -25.13 -3.98 21.66
CA ARG A 351 -25.11 -3.56 20.24
C ARG A 351 -25.98 -2.34 19.98
N PHE A 352 -27.20 -2.36 20.52
CA PHE A 352 -28.22 -1.34 20.35
C PHE A 352 -28.62 -0.81 21.73
N PRO A 353 -27.90 0.18 22.28
CA PRO A 353 -28.14 0.66 23.64
C PRO A 353 -29.53 1.31 23.75
N THR A 354 -30.48 0.62 24.40
CA THR A 354 -31.84 1.13 24.67
C THR A 354 -31.97 1.74 26.07
N GLY A 355 -30.97 1.54 26.93
CA GLY A 355 -30.97 1.99 28.32
C GLY A 355 -31.59 0.98 29.29
N ALA A 356 -31.68 -0.30 28.88
CA ALA A 356 -32.18 -1.36 29.74
C ALA A 356 -31.28 -1.55 30.97
N PRO A 357 -31.85 -1.74 32.18
CA PRO A 357 -31.06 -1.93 33.39
C PRO A 357 -30.29 -3.26 33.31
N SER A 358 -28.97 -3.21 33.18
CA SER A 358 -28.07 -4.37 33.23
C SER A 358 -27.24 -4.35 34.50
N ARG A 359 -26.88 -5.53 35.03
CA ARG A 359 -26.07 -5.70 36.26
C ARG A 359 -24.56 -5.43 36.02
N GLY A 360 -24.24 -4.54 35.09
CA GLY A 360 -22.88 -4.28 34.63
C GLY A 360 -22.55 -4.96 33.30
N LYS A 361 -21.31 -4.78 32.85
CA LYS A 361 -20.80 -5.30 31.58
C LYS A 361 -19.79 -6.41 31.88
N PRO A 362 -20.04 -7.67 31.51
CA PRO A 362 -19.10 -8.76 31.79
C PRO A 362 -17.85 -8.65 30.91
N ASP A 363 -16.73 -9.14 31.44
CA ASP A 363 -15.50 -9.31 30.67
C ASP A 363 -15.59 -10.56 29.79
N LEU A 364 -14.82 -10.57 28.70
CA LEU A 364 -14.70 -11.70 27.79
C LEU A 364 -13.52 -12.58 28.25
N HIS A 365 -13.81 -13.79 28.73
CA HIS A 365 -12.81 -14.71 29.29
C HIS A 365 -12.72 -16.00 28.49
N MET A 366 -11.51 -16.39 28.09
CA MET A 366 -11.30 -17.62 27.32
C MET A 366 -9.91 -18.23 27.53
N SER A 367 -9.84 -19.56 27.43
CA SER A 367 -8.57 -20.30 27.38
C SER A 367 -8.18 -20.62 25.94
N LEU A 368 -6.88 -20.63 25.66
CA LEU A 368 -6.30 -20.83 24.34
C LEU A 368 -5.32 -22.00 24.33
N VAL A 369 -5.42 -22.83 23.29
CA VAL A 369 -4.38 -23.75 22.82
C VAL A 369 -4.17 -23.53 21.33
N ALA A 370 -2.97 -23.10 20.94
CA ALA A 370 -2.56 -23.05 19.56
C ALA A 370 -1.50 -24.13 19.30
N TRP A 371 -1.60 -24.82 18.18
CA TRP A 371 -0.67 -25.83 17.74
C TRP A 371 -0.20 -25.54 16.32
N SER A 372 1.10 -25.61 16.10
CA SER A 372 1.70 -25.49 14.78
C SER A 372 2.09 -26.87 14.25
N PRO A 373 1.36 -27.43 13.25
CA PRO A 373 1.61 -28.77 12.73
C PRO A 373 2.89 -28.86 11.87
N ASP A 374 3.38 -27.71 11.39
CA ASP A 374 4.58 -27.61 10.57
C ASP A 374 5.85 -27.33 11.37
N CYS A 375 5.81 -26.45 12.37
CA CYS A 375 6.97 -26.10 13.20
C CYS A 375 7.09 -26.98 14.46
N GLY A 376 6.01 -27.67 14.85
CA GLY A 376 6.06 -28.71 15.89
C GLY A 376 6.15 -28.16 17.32
N TYR A 377 5.31 -27.19 17.66
CA TYR A 377 5.17 -26.68 19.03
C TYR A 377 3.75 -26.24 19.34
N TYR A 378 3.48 -26.05 20.63
CA TYR A 378 2.21 -25.56 21.16
C TYR A 378 2.40 -24.23 21.89
N LEU A 379 1.39 -23.38 21.82
CA LEU A 379 1.26 -22.18 22.64
C LEU A 379 0.00 -22.33 23.50
N GLU A 380 0.17 -22.26 24.81
CA GLU A 380 -0.94 -22.38 25.76
C GLU A 380 -1.08 -21.10 26.58
N SER A 381 -2.31 -20.64 26.79
CA SER A 381 -2.58 -19.52 27.69
C SER A 381 -2.24 -19.84 29.15
N LYS A 382 -1.69 -18.86 29.88
CA LYS A 382 -1.41 -18.98 31.32
C LYS A 382 -2.69 -18.77 32.15
N GLY A 383 -3.17 -19.81 32.80
CA GLY A 383 -4.22 -19.72 33.81
C GLY A 383 -4.61 -21.06 34.45
N PRO A 384 -5.58 -21.04 35.39
CA PRO A 384 -6.05 -22.23 36.09
C PRO A 384 -6.68 -23.28 35.15
N PRO A 385 -6.40 -24.58 35.32
CA PRO A 385 -5.89 -25.20 36.55
C PRO A 385 -4.37 -25.40 36.57
N LEU A 386 -3.65 -25.15 35.46
CA LEU A 386 -2.21 -25.41 35.39
C LEU A 386 -1.36 -24.34 36.04
N PHE A 387 -1.78 -23.09 35.91
CA PHE A 387 -1.10 -21.94 36.51
C PHE A 387 -2.01 -21.32 37.56
N PRO A 388 -1.47 -20.91 38.73
CA PRO A 388 -2.26 -20.23 39.73
C PRO A 388 -2.76 -18.89 39.16
N SER A 389 -3.92 -18.44 39.65
CA SER A 389 -4.53 -17.15 39.25
C SER A 389 -3.58 -15.95 39.35
N VAL A 390 -2.58 -16.02 40.23
CA VAL A 390 -1.54 -14.97 40.41
C VAL A 390 -0.66 -14.81 39.16
N GLU A 391 -0.43 -15.88 38.40
CA GLU A 391 0.43 -15.86 37.21
C GLU A 391 -0.31 -15.44 35.94
N GLY A 392 -1.64 -15.60 35.92
CA GLY A 392 -2.50 -15.21 34.81
C GLY A 392 -3.90 -15.79 34.91
N HIS A 393 -4.86 -15.11 34.27
CA HIS A 393 -6.25 -15.55 34.16
C HIS A 393 -6.59 -15.87 32.70
N HIS A 394 -5.81 -16.73 32.04
CA HIS A 394 -5.94 -17.01 30.60
C HIS A 394 -6.03 -15.72 29.75
N LEU A 395 -6.85 -15.69 28.70
CA LEU A 395 -7.10 -14.51 27.89
C LEU A 395 -8.31 -13.76 28.47
N VAL A 396 -8.10 -12.52 28.86
CA VAL A 396 -9.14 -11.62 29.38
C VAL A 396 -9.31 -10.46 28.41
N GLY A 397 -10.53 -10.01 28.20
CA GLY A 397 -10.82 -8.97 27.24
C GLY A 397 -12.17 -8.33 27.43
N VAL A 398 -12.52 -7.50 26.45
CA VAL A 398 -13.82 -6.83 26.40
C VAL A 398 -14.43 -6.99 25.01
N LYS A 399 -15.76 -7.03 24.94
CA LYS A 399 -16.47 -6.99 23.66
C LYS A 399 -16.19 -5.66 22.94
N THR A 400 -16.17 -5.70 21.60
CA THR A 400 -15.84 -4.52 20.79
C THR A 400 -16.86 -3.40 21.00
N GLU A 401 -18.13 -3.73 21.23
CA GLU A 401 -19.20 -2.78 21.53
C GLU A 401 -18.91 -1.99 22.82
N VAL A 402 -18.38 -2.65 23.85
CA VAL A 402 -18.01 -2.02 25.12
C VAL A 402 -16.83 -1.06 24.91
N LEU A 403 -15.82 -1.48 24.14
CA LEU A 403 -14.68 -0.64 23.81
C LEU A 403 -15.13 0.60 23.01
N LEU A 404 -15.97 0.42 21.99
CA LEU A 404 -16.53 1.51 21.19
C LEU A 404 -17.36 2.49 22.02
N SER A 405 -18.22 1.98 22.91
CA SER A 405 -19.02 2.81 23.82
C SER A 405 -18.14 3.64 24.76
N ARG A 406 -17.06 3.04 25.29
CA ARG A 406 -16.07 3.74 26.13
C ARG A 406 -15.35 4.81 25.31
N THR A 407 -14.84 4.48 24.12
CA THR A 407 -14.15 5.43 23.25
C THR A 407 -15.06 6.60 22.88
N LYS A 408 -16.31 6.34 22.48
CA LYS A 408 -17.31 7.38 22.20
C LYS A 408 -17.51 8.31 23.40
N SER A 409 -17.64 7.76 24.61
CA SER A 409 -17.81 8.55 25.83
C SER A 409 -16.60 9.44 26.13
N TRP A 410 -15.39 8.91 25.96
CA TRP A 410 -14.15 9.68 26.09
C TRP A 410 -14.01 10.75 25.00
N MET A 411 -14.40 10.46 23.76
CA MET A 411 -14.41 11.44 22.67
C MET A 411 -15.39 12.59 22.95
N PHE A 412 -16.60 12.31 23.45
CA PHE A 412 -17.53 13.36 23.86
C PHE A 412 -16.99 14.19 25.03
N GLY A 413 -16.36 13.54 26.02
CA GLY A 413 -15.68 14.24 27.12
C GLY A 413 -14.56 15.16 26.63
N PHE A 414 -13.72 14.67 25.72
CA PHE A 414 -12.64 15.44 25.10
C PHE A 414 -13.19 16.62 24.28
N ALA A 415 -14.23 16.40 23.48
CA ALA A 415 -14.89 17.46 22.73
C ALA A 415 -15.49 18.54 23.64
N ALA A 416 -16.08 18.17 24.78
CA ALA A 416 -16.59 19.13 25.77
C ALA A 416 -15.47 19.96 26.39
N VAL A 417 -14.32 19.34 26.70
CA VAL A 417 -13.13 20.05 27.21
C VAL A 417 -12.59 21.03 26.15
N LEU A 418 -12.47 20.63 24.89
CA LEU A 418 -12.06 21.53 23.81
C LEU A 418 -13.04 22.69 23.62
N MET A 419 -14.35 22.43 23.64
CA MET A 419 -15.37 23.47 23.55
C MET A 419 -15.28 24.47 24.72
N ALA A 420 -15.04 23.98 25.94
CA ALA A 420 -14.82 24.83 27.11
C ALA A 420 -13.53 25.67 26.96
N GLN A 421 -12.44 25.08 26.44
CA GLN A 421 -11.19 25.79 26.19
C GLN A 421 -11.34 26.87 25.11
N LEU A 422 -11.99 26.57 23.99
CA LEU A 422 -12.29 27.56 22.95
C LEU A 422 -13.18 28.68 23.50
N TRP A 423 -14.18 28.35 24.33
CA TRP A 423 -15.05 29.34 24.94
C TRP A 423 -14.30 30.27 25.90
N LEU A 424 -13.42 29.71 26.76
CA LEU A 424 -12.56 30.50 27.65
C LEU A 424 -11.62 31.40 26.85
N LEU A 425 -10.95 30.88 25.82
CA LEU A 425 -10.04 31.66 24.97
C LEU A 425 -10.78 32.79 24.24
N LYS A 426 -11.95 32.50 23.66
CA LYS A 426 -12.80 33.51 23.01
C LYS A 426 -13.19 34.62 23.98
N THR A 427 -13.55 34.25 25.21
CA THR A 427 -13.93 35.21 26.25
C THR A 427 -12.74 36.09 26.65
N GLN A 428 -11.56 35.49 26.85
CA GLN A 428 -10.32 36.23 27.11
C GLN A 428 -9.98 37.21 25.98
N MET A 429 -10.05 36.77 24.72
CA MET A 429 -9.78 37.63 23.56
C MET A 429 -10.77 38.79 23.43
N LYS A 430 -12.05 38.58 23.79
CA LYS A 430 -13.08 39.62 23.77
C LYS A 430 -12.84 40.72 24.80
N GLU A 431 -12.24 40.40 25.95
CA GLU A 431 -11.89 41.37 26.99
C GLU A 431 -10.59 42.12 26.69
N SER A 432 -9.67 41.53 25.92
CA SER A 432 -8.40 42.13 25.51
C SER A 432 -8.43 42.62 24.05
N ASN A 433 -9.19 43.68 23.76
CA ASN A 433 -9.34 44.23 22.39
C ASN A 433 -8.22 45.21 21.97
N THR A 434 -7.28 45.58 22.85
CA THR A 434 -6.17 46.48 22.51
C THR A 434 -4.85 45.72 22.38
N PRO A 435 -4.01 46.03 21.38
CA PRO A 435 -2.77 45.28 21.14
C PRO A 435 -1.77 45.33 22.32
N SER A 436 -1.87 46.33 23.19
CA SER A 436 -1.08 46.45 24.42
C SER A 436 -1.56 45.55 25.58
N THR A 437 -2.79 45.01 25.53
CA THR A 437 -3.36 44.15 26.58
C THR A 437 -3.42 42.66 26.22
N LEU A 438 -2.96 42.29 25.01
CA LEU A 438 -2.81 40.90 24.56
C LEU A 438 -1.96 40.03 25.53
N GLY A 439 -1.05 40.64 26.30
CA GLY A 439 -0.28 39.95 27.35
C GLY A 439 -1.08 39.49 28.57
N ARG A 440 -2.40 39.78 28.65
CA ARG A 440 -3.29 39.30 29.73
C ARG A 440 -3.95 37.95 29.42
N ILE A 441 -3.81 37.44 28.19
CA ILE A 441 -4.24 36.08 27.87
C ILE A 441 -3.38 35.10 28.68
N SER A 442 -4.01 34.12 29.33
CA SER A 442 -3.29 33.16 30.15
C SER A 442 -2.35 32.31 29.29
N PHE A 443 -1.06 32.29 29.64
CA PHE A 443 -0.09 31.41 28.97
C PHE A 443 -0.52 29.94 29.02
N HIS A 444 -1.20 29.53 30.10
CA HIS A 444 -1.68 28.16 30.26
C HIS A 444 -2.82 27.80 29.29
N THR A 445 -3.72 28.73 28.96
CA THR A 445 -4.80 28.44 27.99
C THR A 445 -4.26 28.34 26.57
N ALA A 446 -3.34 29.22 26.19
CA ALA A 446 -2.64 29.14 24.90
C ALA A 446 -1.74 27.88 24.81
N GLY A 447 -1.02 27.54 25.89
CA GLY A 447 -0.18 26.34 25.95
C GLY A 447 -0.98 25.04 25.90
N MET A 448 -2.14 24.97 26.57
CA MET A 448 -3.03 23.80 26.46
C MET A 448 -3.61 23.65 25.05
N MET A 449 -3.96 24.75 24.38
CA MET A 449 -4.43 24.72 23.00
C MET A 449 -3.34 24.20 22.05
N LEU A 450 -2.10 24.68 22.20
CA LEU A 450 -0.97 24.20 21.41
C LEU A 450 -0.61 22.73 21.67
N LEU A 451 -0.79 22.25 22.90
CA LEU A 451 -0.62 20.82 23.21
C LEU A 451 -1.72 19.96 22.59
N ALA A 452 -2.97 20.42 22.59
CA ALA A 452 -4.08 19.72 21.93
C ALA A 452 -3.86 19.67 20.41
N ASP A 453 -3.55 20.81 19.77
CA ASP A 453 -3.20 20.88 18.34
C ASP A 453 -1.97 20.03 18.02
N GLY A 454 -1.00 20.00 18.95
CA GLY A 454 0.19 19.14 18.85
C GLY A 454 -0.14 17.65 18.88
N LEU A 455 -1.09 17.23 19.72
CA LEU A 455 -1.57 15.84 19.76
C LEU A 455 -2.38 15.46 18.52
N ASP A 456 -3.12 16.40 17.92
CA ASP A 456 -3.84 16.18 16.67
C ASP A 456 -2.87 16.05 15.47
N VAL A 457 -1.82 16.87 15.42
CA VAL A 457 -0.85 16.88 14.32
C VAL A 457 0.23 15.80 14.44
N LEU A 458 0.78 15.59 15.64
CA LEU A 458 1.82 14.59 15.90
C LEU A 458 1.25 13.22 16.28
N GLY A 459 -0.07 13.14 16.43
CA GLY A 459 -0.81 11.96 16.84
C GLY A 459 -0.85 11.75 18.36
N PRO A 460 -1.78 10.91 18.84
CA PRO A 460 -2.06 10.71 20.27
C PRO A 460 -0.91 10.07 21.08
N ARG A 461 0.24 9.79 20.45
CA ARG A 461 1.42 9.16 21.07
C ARG A 461 2.53 10.13 21.44
N PHE A 462 2.38 11.40 21.09
CA PHE A 462 3.38 12.41 21.41
C PHE A 462 3.55 12.54 22.93
N GLY A 463 4.72 12.13 23.44
CA GLY A 463 5.07 12.19 24.88
C GLY A 463 4.67 10.96 25.71
N LEU A 464 4.07 9.91 25.11
CA LEU A 464 3.79 8.67 25.82
C LEU A 464 5.02 7.73 25.81
N PRO A 465 5.38 7.10 26.96
CA PRO A 465 6.41 6.06 26.98
C PRO A 465 6.00 4.88 26.10
N ALA A 466 6.94 4.36 25.29
CA ALA A 466 6.71 3.26 24.35
C ALA A 466 6.11 1.98 24.99
N ARG A 467 6.23 1.82 26.31
CA ARG A 467 5.67 0.69 27.06
C ARG A 467 4.14 0.72 27.23
N TRP A 468 3.48 1.86 27.01
CA TRP A 468 2.05 2.04 27.31
C TRP A 468 1.12 1.77 26.13
N MET A 469 1.64 1.69 24.91
CA MET A 469 0.86 1.36 23.71
C MET A 469 1.70 0.49 22.77
N PRO A 470 1.11 -0.50 22.09
CA PRO A 470 1.83 -1.31 21.10
C PRO A 470 2.29 -0.44 19.91
N ASP A 471 3.47 -0.70 19.36
CA ASP A 471 4.02 0.06 18.25
C ASP A 471 3.09 0.02 17.02
N VAL A 472 2.93 1.17 16.36
CA VAL A 472 2.17 1.30 15.12
C VAL A 472 3.18 1.42 13.99
N TRP A 473 2.91 0.70 12.90
CA TRP A 473 3.76 0.56 11.72
C TRP A 473 4.42 1.87 11.27
N GLU A 474 5.75 1.89 11.28
CA GLU A 474 6.56 2.99 10.74
C GLU A 474 6.78 2.74 9.25
N TYR A 475 6.08 3.48 8.38
CA TYR A 475 6.16 3.32 6.92
C TYR A 475 7.53 3.68 6.30
N HIS A 476 8.44 4.27 7.08
CA HIS A 476 9.78 4.69 6.62
C HIS A 476 10.85 4.31 7.67
N PRO A 477 11.10 3.02 7.91
CA PRO A 477 12.06 2.57 8.91
C PRO A 477 13.48 2.91 8.49
N VAL A 478 14.35 3.20 9.47
CA VAL A 478 15.78 3.37 9.21
C VAL A 478 16.40 1.99 9.01
N LEU A 479 16.92 1.71 7.81
CA LEU A 479 17.45 0.39 7.45
C LEU A 479 18.76 0.08 8.20
N ARG A 480 18.84 -1.07 8.87
CA ARG A 480 20.04 -1.55 9.57
C ARG A 480 20.52 -2.86 9.01
N GLU A 481 21.84 -3.08 9.05
CA GLU A 481 22.43 -4.38 8.68
C GLU A 481 21.98 -5.52 9.62
N GLY A 482 21.53 -5.21 10.85
CA GLY A 482 20.95 -6.21 11.78
C GLY A 482 19.50 -6.58 11.49
N ASP A 483 18.78 -5.82 10.66
CA ASP A 483 17.36 -6.07 10.33
C ASP A 483 17.22 -7.09 9.19
N VAL A 484 18.33 -7.64 8.67
CA VAL A 484 18.34 -8.74 7.69
C VAL A 484 17.58 -9.94 8.26
N GLU A 485 17.82 -10.26 9.54
CA GLU A 485 17.20 -11.39 10.24
C GLU A 485 15.72 -11.14 10.58
N ALA A 486 15.27 -9.87 10.57
CA ALA A 486 13.88 -9.48 10.81
C ALA A 486 13.09 -9.23 9.51
N GLY A 487 13.69 -9.44 8.33
CA GLY A 487 13.05 -9.19 7.04
C GLY A 487 12.78 -7.70 6.74
N GLY A 488 13.41 -6.77 7.47
CA GLY A 488 13.16 -5.32 7.36
C GLY A 488 13.92 -4.62 6.23
N LEU A 489 14.81 -5.32 5.53
CA LEU A 489 15.61 -4.75 4.44
C LEU A 489 14.98 -5.01 3.06
N PRO A 490 15.00 -4.03 2.14
CA PRO A 490 14.59 -4.23 0.76
C PRO A 490 15.41 -5.34 0.10
N ILE A 491 14.75 -6.21 -0.67
CA ILE A 491 15.32 -7.42 -1.30
C ILE A 491 16.62 -7.14 -2.09
N GLY A 492 16.69 -5.99 -2.78
CA GLY A 492 17.90 -5.57 -3.52
C GLY A 492 19.12 -5.32 -2.62
N LEU A 493 18.91 -4.91 -1.36
CA LEU A 493 19.98 -4.74 -0.37
C LEU A 493 20.44 -6.09 0.19
N VAL A 494 19.52 -7.02 0.44
CA VAL A 494 19.84 -8.35 0.98
C VAL A 494 20.77 -9.12 0.05
N SER A 495 20.51 -9.09 -1.27
CA SER A 495 21.38 -9.71 -2.27
C SER A 495 22.79 -9.08 -2.30
N SER A 496 22.91 -7.77 -2.02
CA SER A 496 24.21 -7.07 -1.95
C SER A 496 25.02 -7.40 -0.68
N LEU A 497 24.33 -7.72 0.42
CA LEU A 497 24.92 -8.09 1.72
C LEU A 497 25.39 -9.56 1.74
N SER A 498 24.63 -10.44 1.08
CA SER A 498 24.93 -11.87 0.96
C SER A 498 26.26 -12.14 0.24
N GLY A 499 26.58 -11.33 -0.77
CA GLY A 499 27.81 -11.47 -1.57
C GLY A 499 29.11 -11.09 -0.85
N VAL A 500 29.06 -10.57 0.38
CA VAL A 500 30.26 -10.16 1.16
C VAL A 500 30.56 -11.12 2.30
N LEU A 501 29.61 -11.96 2.72
CA LEU A 501 29.82 -12.95 3.78
C LEU A 501 30.62 -14.19 3.29
N GLU A 502 30.89 -14.30 1.99
CA GLU A 502 31.65 -15.39 1.37
C GLU A 502 33.08 -15.04 0.92
N GLU A 503 33.70 -13.95 1.39
CA GLU A 503 35.15 -13.72 1.10
C GLU A 503 36.06 -14.49 2.07
N GLY A 504 36.02 -15.81 1.95
CA GLY A 504 37.06 -16.74 2.37
C GLY A 504 37.29 -17.74 1.23
N GLU A 505 38.40 -17.56 0.51
CA GLU A 505 38.94 -18.43 -0.55
C GLU A 505 38.52 -18.12 -2.01
N ALA A 506 39.54 -18.09 -2.86
CA ALA A 506 39.50 -17.58 -4.22
C ALA A 506 39.17 -18.65 -5.28
N SER A 507 38.19 -18.40 -6.15
CA SER A 507 38.27 -18.72 -7.59
C SER A 507 37.16 -18.03 -8.41
N PRO A 508 37.40 -17.72 -9.70
CA PRO A 508 36.68 -16.67 -10.41
C PRO A 508 35.76 -17.21 -11.50
N VAL A 509 34.46 -17.41 -11.25
CA VAL A 509 33.45 -17.52 -12.33
C VAL A 509 32.12 -16.95 -11.85
N GLY A 510 31.90 -15.66 -12.11
CA GLY A 510 30.64 -14.98 -11.84
C GLY A 510 30.58 -13.70 -12.68
N ARG A 511 30.00 -13.80 -13.87
CA ARG A 511 29.97 -12.78 -14.93
C ARG A 511 29.32 -11.47 -14.42
N ARG A 512 30.13 -10.54 -13.90
CA ARG A 512 29.76 -9.12 -13.77
C ARG A 512 29.39 -8.57 -15.15
N ARG A 513 28.11 -8.27 -15.39
CA ARG A 513 27.74 -7.30 -16.43
C ARG A 513 28.01 -5.90 -15.89
N SER A 514 29.28 -5.54 -15.83
CA SER A 514 29.70 -4.14 -15.81
C SER A 514 29.32 -3.57 -17.17
N TRP A 515 28.35 -2.65 -17.19
CA TRP A 515 28.36 -1.65 -18.24
C TRP A 515 29.57 -0.75 -17.97
N SER A 516 30.40 -0.63 -18.99
CA SER A 516 31.66 0.09 -19.00
C SER A 516 31.46 1.54 -18.56
N ALA A 517 32.18 1.93 -17.52
CA ALA A 517 32.38 3.31 -17.12
C ALA A 517 33.04 4.08 -18.28
N GLY A 518 32.24 4.86 -19.00
CA GLY A 518 32.73 6.02 -19.75
C GLY A 518 33.09 7.13 -18.76
N SER A 519 34.13 7.88 -19.06
CA SER A 519 34.75 8.89 -18.21
C SER A 519 33.76 9.95 -17.69
N ALA A 520 33.40 9.86 -16.42
CA ALA A 520 32.64 10.88 -15.69
C ALA A 520 33.48 12.14 -15.44
N ASP A 521 32.86 13.30 -15.59
CA ASP A 521 33.41 14.61 -15.27
C ASP A 521 33.85 14.71 -13.79
N ARG A 522 34.99 15.36 -13.55
CA ARG A 522 35.68 15.43 -12.26
C ARG A 522 34.90 16.13 -11.13
N GLU A 523 33.84 16.86 -11.42
CA GLU A 523 33.10 17.66 -10.41
C GLU A 523 32.07 16.85 -9.60
N ASP A 524 31.44 15.83 -10.18
CA ASP A 524 30.38 15.05 -9.50
C ASP A 524 30.95 14.01 -8.50
N GLY A 525 32.16 13.50 -8.78
CA GLY A 525 32.87 12.60 -7.88
C GLY A 525 33.31 13.25 -6.55
N GLY A 526 33.45 14.58 -6.51
CA GLY A 526 33.84 15.32 -5.31
C GLY A 526 32.74 15.37 -4.26
N ARG A 527 31.52 15.75 -4.66
CA ARG A 527 30.34 15.81 -3.78
C ARG A 527 29.93 14.42 -3.27
N ARG A 528 30.04 13.39 -4.11
CA ARG A 528 29.79 12.00 -3.72
C ARG A 528 30.69 11.54 -2.58
N ARG A 529 32.00 11.79 -2.70
CA ARG A 529 32.99 11.43 -1.66
C ARG A 529 32.79 12.20 -0.37
N GLU A 530 32.33 13.45 -0.43
CA GLU A 530 32.06 14.26 0.75
C GLU A 530 30.83 13.77 1.52
N ARG A 531 29.74 13.47 0.79
CA ARG A 531 28.51 12.86 1.34
C ARG A 531 28.78 11.49 1.95
N GLU A 532 29.58 10.65 1.30
CA GLU A 532 29.94 9.33 1.81
C GLU A 532 30.76 9.42 3.10
N LYS A 533 31.71 10.37 3.18
CA LYS A 533 32.46 10.65 4.41
C LYS A 533 31.58 11.20 5.53
N GLU A 534 30.56 11.98 5.21
CA GLU A 534 29.58 12.47 6.19
C GLU A 534 28.73 11.32 6.74
N LEU A 535 28.17 10.48 5.88
CA LEU A 535 27.39 9.31 6.29
C LEU A 535 28.23 8.31 7.11
N GLN A 536 29.50 8.09 6.74
CA GLN A 536 30.43 7.25 7.51
C GLN A 536 30.71 7.81 8.91
N ARG A 537 30.78 9.14 9.08
CA ARG A 537 30.91 9.78 10.41
C ARG A 537 29.70 9.52 11.31
N HIS A 538 28.53 9.29 10.72
CA HIS A 538 27.30 8.94 11.42
C HIS A 538 27.04 7.43 11.53
N GLY A 539 28.04 6.58 11.23
CA GLY A 539 27.91 5.12 11.34
C GLY A 539 27.06 4.47 10.24
N MET A 540 26.81 5.18 9.14
CA MET A 540 26.03 4.72 8.00
C MET A 540 26.93 4.35 6.80
N VAL A 541 26.50 3.37 6.01
CA VAL A 541 27.11 2.94 4.75
C VAL A 541 26.10 3.12 3.63
N VAL A 542 26.52 3.72 2.52
CA VAL A 542 25.68 3.80 1.32
C VAL A 542 25.75 2.47 0.58
N ARG A 543 24.59 1.90 0.25
CA ARG A 543 24.46 0.69 -0.57
C ARG A 543 23.68 1.01 -1.84
N GLU A 544 24.03 0.32 -2.91
CA GLU A 544 23.38 0.49 -4.21
C GLU A 544 22.37 -0.64 -4.40
N ILE A 545 21.14 -0.31 -4.80
CA ILE A 545 20.10 -1.29 -5.13
C ILE A 545 19.51 -1.04 -6.50
N ASP A 546 19.21 -2.11 -7.24
CA ASP A 546 18.44 -2.01 -8.47
C ASP A 546 16.95 -1.94 -8.12
N CYS A 547 16.32 -0.80 -8.40
CA CYS A 547 14.90 -0.61 -8.20
C CYS A 547 14.11 -1.38 -9.25
N ALA A 548 13.33 -2.37 -8.84
CA ALA A 548 12.49 -3.16 -9.77
C ALA A 548 11.40 -2.33 -10.48
N ILE A 549 11.06 -1.14 -9.96
CA ILE A 549 10.01 -0.27 -10.51
C ILE A 549 10.54 0.58 -11.65
N CYS A 550 11.61 1.33 -11.42
CA CYS A 550 12.20 2.21 -12.43
C CYS A 550 13.39 1.59 -13.16
N THR A 551 13.83 0.39 -12.78
CA THR A 551 15.06 -0.29 -13.26
C THR A 551 16.33 0.55 -13.08
N GLU A 552 16.34 1.44 -12.08
CA GLU A 552 17.45 2.34 -11.79
C GLU A 552 18.21 1.92 -10.53
N VAL A 553 19.51 2.24 -10.50
CA VAL A 553 20.36 2.04 -9.32
C VAL A 553 20.09 3.17 -8.30
N LEU A 554 19.52 2.83 -7.15
CA LEU A 554 19.28 3.74 -6.03
C LEU A 554 20.40 3.62 -4.99
N GLU A 555 20.84 4.75 -4.45
CA GLU A 555 21.75 4.80 -3.30
C GLU A 555 20.96 4.90 -1.99
N VAL A 556 21.10 3.91 -1.12
CA VAL A 556 20.37 3.80 0.14
C VAL A 556 21.34 3.77 1.32
N PRO A 557 21.25 4.70 2.29
CA PRO A 557 22.05 4.66 3.50
C PRO A 557 21.54 3.58 4.46
N VAL A 558 22.45 2.74 4.97
CA VAL A 558 22.20 1.65 5.91
C VAL A 558 23.06 1.85 7.15
N VAL A 559 22.48 1.71 8.34
CA VAL A 559 23.21 1.77 9.61
C VAL A 559 23.94 0.45 9.86
N ARG A 560 25.22 0.49 10.21
CA ARG A 560 26.00 -0.73 10.56
C ARG A 560 25.48 -1.38 11.84
N ALA A 561 25.58 -2.71 11.93
CA ALA A 561 25.08 -3.51 13.06
C ALA A 561 25.64 -3.08 14.45
N ASN A 562 26.86 -2.51 14.50
CA ASN A 562 27.52 -2.07 15.75
C ASN A 562 27.52 -0.54 15.97
N ALA A 563 26.78 0.22 15.17
CA ALA A 563 26.72 1.68 15.31
C ALA A 563 25.68 2.13 16.35
N LYS A 564 26.00 3.17 17.13
CA LYS A 564 25.07 3.79 18.09
C LYS A 564 23.87 4.39 17.36
N ASP A 565 22.67 4.15 17.86
CA ASP A 565 21.41 4.62 17.27
C ASP A 565 21.40 6.14 16.99
N PRO A 566 21.37 6.57 15.72
CA PRO A 566 21.09 7.97 15.40
C PRO A 566 19.62 8.33 15.72
N ALA A 567 18.74 7.33 15.83
CA ALA A 567 17.34 7.48 16.25
C ALA A 567 17.16 7.67 17.76
N ALA A 568 18.11 7.23 18.61
CA ALA A 568 18.07 7.44 20.05
C ALA A 568 18.42 8.88 20.45
N ALA A 569 19.06 9.64 19.55
CA ALA A 569 19.22 11.08 19.67
C ALA A 569 17.97 11.77 19.12
N GLY A 570 16.88 11.76 19.88
CA GLY A 570 15.66 12.49 19.53
C GLY A 570 15.99 13.94 19.13
N GLY A 571 15.66 14.30 17.87
CA GLY A 571 15.99 15.61 17.31
C GLY A 571 16.03 15.61 15.78
N LEU A 572 16.22 16.81 15.20
CA LEU A 572 16.25 17.09 13.75
C LEU A 572 17.09 16.11 12.92
N VAL A 573 18.09 15.45 13.51
CA VAL A 573 18.98 14.46 12.87
C VAL A 573 18.21 13.22 12.43
N GLY A 574 17.24 12.74 13.22
CA GLY A 574 16.35 11.63 12.82
C GLY A 574 15.45 12.01 11.65
N VAL A 575 15.02 13.27 11.56
CA VAL A 575 14.20 13.80 10.45
C VAL A 575 15.04 13.96 9.17
N LEU A 576 16.31 14.36 9.29
CA LEU A 576 17.23 14.50 8.16
C LEU A 576 17.67 13.14 7.61
N ALA A 577 17.92 12.14 8.48
CA ALA A 577 18.17 10.77 8.07
C ALA A 577 16.97 10.15 7.33
N ARG A 578 15.73 10.46 7.76
CA ARG A 578 14.49 10.07 7.08
C ARG A 578 14.29 10.76 5.72
N ARG A 579 14.85 11.95 5.51
CA ARG A 579 14.80 12.68 4.22
C ARG A 579 15.87 12.23 3.20
N ALA A 580 16.85 11.44 3.62
CA ALA A 580 17.91 10.96 2.73
C ALA A 580 17.53 9.70 1.94
N TYR A 581 16.33 9.13 2.18
CA TYR A 581 15.82 7.98 1.45
C TYR A 581 15.38 8.38 0.04
N MET A 582 15.94 7.68 -0.95
CA MET A 582 15.64 7.77 -2.39
C MET A 582 16.10 9.05 -3.08
N GLN A 583 17.41 9.14 -3.36
CA GLN A 583 17.89 9.92 -4.50
C GLN A 583 18.27 8.95 -5.63
N PRO A 584 17.54 8.93 -6.77
CA PRO A 584 17.99 8.21 -7.96
C PRO A 584 19.28 8.83 -8.47
N ARG A 585 20.20 8.01 -8.99
CA ARG A 585 21.36 8.54 -9.72
C ARG A 585 20.87 9.39 -10.89
N PRO A 586 21.48 10.57 -11.16
CA PRO A 586 21.23 11.26 -12.41
C PRO A 586 21.64 10.35 -13.57
N LYS A 587 20.70 10.01 -14.47
CA LYS A 587 20.99 9.23 -15.68
C LYS A 587 21.96 10.01 -16.58
N GLU A 588 23.13 9.43 -16.86
CA GLU A 588 23.80 9.66 -18.13
C GLU A 588 23.04 8.88 -19.21
N PHE A 589 22.07 9.53 -19.84
CA PHE A 589 21.52 9.03 -21.10
C PHE A 589 22.63 9.10 -22.17
N PRO A 590 22.73 8.12 -23.10
CA PRO A 590 23.59 8.27 -24.26
C PRO A 590 23.24 9.60 -24.96
N PRO A 591 24.20 10.31 -25.59
CA PRO A 591 23.90 11.57 -26.27
C PRO A 591 22.73 11.35 -27.24
N ASP A 592 21.64 12.10 -27.05
CA ASP A 592 20.44 11.95 -27.87
C ASP A 592 20.81 12.12 -29.35
N TYR A 593 20.67 11.03 -30.10
CA TYR A 593 20.95 10.99 -31.55
C TYR A 593 20.15 12.05 -32.31
N ASP A 594 18.95 12.40 -31.82
CA ASP A 594 18.07 13.42 -32.41
C ASP A 594 18.64 14.84 -32.27
N LEU A 595 19.29 15.17 -31.15
CA LEU A 595 20.00 16.45 -30.99
C LEU A 595 21.22 16.55 -31.93
N ALA A 596 21.88 15.43 -32.21
CA ALA A 596 22.98 15.38 -33.17
C ALA A 596 22.49 15.46 -34.62
N THR A 597 21.26 15.00 -34.90
CA THR A 597 20.67 14.98 -36.25
C THR A 597 20.00 16.32 -36.58
N CYS A 598 19.23 16.88 -35.65
CA CYS A 598 18.57 18.19 -35.79
C CYS A 598 19.51 19.33 -35.36
N SER A 599 20.55 19.57 -36.16
CA SER A 599 21.61 20.54 -35.83
C SER A 599 21.40 21.94 -36.39
N HIS A 600 20.45 22.13 -37.32
CA HIS A 600 20.21 23.41 -37.98
C HIS A 600 19.20 24.25 -37.20
N ARG A 601 19.57 25.50 -36.89
CA ARG A 601 18.74 26.46 -36.14
C ARG A 601 17.91 27.31 -37.12
N HIS A 602 16.61 27.32 -36.91
CA HIS A 602 15.63 28.17 -37.58
C HIS A 602 14.98 29.11 -36.57
N GLU A 603 14.69 30.34 -36.98
CA GLU A 603 14.03 31.31 -36.11
C GLU A 603 12.54 31.40 -36.50
N ILE A 604 11.65 31.21 -35.53
CA ILE A 604 10.20 31.22 -35.73
C ILE A 604 9.63 32.50 -35.14
N LEU A 605 8.84 33.21 -35.95
CA LEU A 605 8.01 34.34 -35.55
C LEU A 605 6.59 33.83 -35.31
N ALA A 606 6.16 33.82 -34.05
CA ALA A 606 4.81 33.44 -33.65
C ALA A 606 3.93 34.69 -33.45
N VAL A 607 2.74 34.68 -34.01
CA VAL A 607 1.78 35.79 -33.96
C VAL A 607 0.48 35.29 -33.33
N ALA A 608 0.08 35.90 -32.22
CA ALA A 608 -1.13 35.53 -31.48
C ALA A 608 -1.99 36.77 -31.18
N PRO A 609 -3.33 36.69 -31.21
CA PRO A 609 -4.16 37.82 -30.83
C PRO A 609 -4.07 38.11 -29.33
N VAL A 610 -4.37 39.36 -28.97
CA VAL A 610 -4.45 39.78 -27.56
C VAL A 610 -5.69 39.13 -26.93
N ALA A 611 -5.43 38.20 -26.02
CA ALA A 611 -6.42 37.46 -25.22
C ALA A 611 -5.79 37.09 -23.87
N ASP A 612 -6.60 36.64 -22.91
CA ASP A 612 -6.10 36.25 -21.58
C ASP A 612 -5.04 35.13 -21.70
N GLU A 613 -3.97 35.20 -20.91
CA GLU A 613 -2.78 34.35 -21.12
C GLU A 613 -3.03 32.85 -20.88
N ALA A 614 -4.13 32.53 -20.19
CA ALA A 614 -4.56 31.16 -19.90
C ALA A 614 -5.39 30.53 -21.01
N ASP A 615 -6.03 31.32 -21.87
CA ASP A 615 -6.96 30.81 -22.87
C ASP A 615 -6.21 30.26 -24.10
N PRO A 616 -6.67 29.14 -24.71
CA PRO A 616 -6.11 28.63 -25.95
C PRO A 616 -6.54 29.52 -27.12
N VAL A 617 -5.57 30.08 -27.83
CA VAL A 617 -5.78 31.05 -28.91
C VAL A 617 -5.14 30.55 -30.21
N PRO A 618 -5.70 30.84 -31.40
CA PRO A 618 -5.00 30.59 -32.66
C PRO A 618 -3.70 31.41 -32.75
N VAL A 619 -2.57 30.72 -32.95
CA VAL A 619 -1.23 31.29 -33.12
C VAL A 619 -0.70 30.90 -34.50
N ALA A 620 -0.36 31.88 -35.32
CA ALA A 620 0.28 31.66 -36.61
C ALA A 620 1.81 31.56 -36.44
N LEU A 621 2.44 30.58 -37.09
CA LEU A 621 3.89 30.32 -37.02
C LEU A 621 4.56 30.61 -38.37
N CYS A 622 5.45 31.60 -38.39
CA CYS A 622 6.17 32.03 -39.59
C CYS A 622 7.68 31.77 -39.44
N HIS A 623 8.32 31.16 -40.43
CA HIS A 623 9.76 31.02 -40.51
C HIS A 623 10.40 32.33 -40.97
N TRP A 624 11.26 32.90 -40.12
CA TRP A 624 11.97 34.15 -40.36
C TRP A 624 13.31 33.90 -41.07
N LYS A 625 13.37 34.15 -42.39
CA LYS A 625 14.60 34.04 -43.20
C LYS A 625 14.73 35.24 -44.13
N PRO A 626 15.09 36.42 -43.61
CA PRO A 626 15.11 37.66 -44.41
C PRO A 626 15.94 37.49 -45.69
N PRO A 627 15.45 37.96 -46.86
CA PRO A 627 14.29 38.84 -47.04
C PRO A 627 12.93 38.13 -47.08
N THR A 628 12.88 36.80 -46.95
CA THR A 628 11.65 35.99 -47.06
C THR A 628 11.10 35.54 -45.71
N VAL A 629 9.80 35.70 -45.51
CA VAL A 629 9.04 35.15 -44.39
C VAL A 629 8.01 34.17 -44.95
N SER A 630 8.03 32.93 -44.46
CA SER A 630 7.17 31.85 -44.98
C SER A 630 6.39 31.19 -43.85
N HIS A 631 5.15 30.78 -44.10
CA HIS A 631 4.34 30.05 -43.12
C HIS A 631 4.92 28.65 -42.86
N VAL A 632 5.03 28.26 -41.59
CA VAL A 632 5.41 26.90 -41.18
C VAL A 632 4.16 26.04 -41.09
N GLU A 633 3.12 26.51 -40.41
CA GLU A 633 1.85 25.80 -40.28
C GLU A 633 0.71 26.82 -40.23
N ALA A 634 -0.45 26.50 -40.83
CA ALA A 634 -1.49 27.48 -41.12
C ALA A 634 -2.02 28.19 -39.85
N THR A 635 -2.21 27.48 -38.73
CA THR A 635 -2.55 28.04 -37.40
C THR A 635 -2.47 26.94 -36.35
N VAL A 636 -1.82 27.18 -35.21
CA VAL A 636 -1.79 26.25 -34.05
C VAL A 636 -2.59 26.84 -32.90
N VAL A 637 -3.41 26.05 -32.21
CA VAL A 637 -4.19 26.51 -31.05
C VAL A 637 -3.44 26.21 -29.76
N LEU A 638 -2.94 27.23 -29.06
CA LEU A 638 -2.27 27.07 -27.77
C LEU A 638 -2.33 28.33 -26.89
N PRO A 639 -2.24 28.21 -25.55
CA PRO A 639 -2.07 29.35 -24.66
C PRO A 639 -0.69 30.03 -24.88
N PRO A 640 -0.62 31.34 -25.19
CA PRO A 640 0.64 32.04 -25.48
C PRO A 640 1.68 31.94 -24.36
N ARG A 641 1.25 31.76 -23.10
CA ARG A 641 2.13 31.56 -21.94
C ARG A 641 3.07 30.37 -22.09
N LEU A 642 2.66 29.31 -22.80
CA LEU A 642 3.47 28.11 -22.97
C LEU A 642 4.71 28.37 -23.82
N LEU A 643 4.71 29.35 -24.72
CA LEU A 643 5.89 29.70 -25.52
C LEU A 643 7.06 30.21 -24.64
N SER A 644 6.76 30.77 -23.46
CA SER A 644 7.78 31.27 -22.52
C SER A 644 8.66 30.18 -21.90
N ILE A 645 8.28 28.90 -22.05
CA ILE A 645 9.09 27.78 -21.56
C ILE A 645 10.23 27.43 -22.53
N ILE A 646 10.18 27.91 -23.78
CA ILE A 646 11.17 27.62 -24.82
C ILE A 646 12.44 28.43 -24.57
N LYS A 647 13.60 27.78 -24.70
CA LYS A 647 14.91 28.40 -24.55
C LYS A 647 15.16 29.38 -25.71
N GLY A 648 15.44 30.65 -25.39
CA GLY A 648 15.64 31.69 -26.38
C GLY A 648 14.36 32.41 -26.81
N PHE A 649 13.24 32.20 -26.09
CA PHE A 649 12.01 32.95 -26.29
C PHE A 649 12.21 34.46 -26.06
N THR A 650 11.73 35.28 -27.01
CA THR A 650 11.66 36.74 -26.86
C THR A 650 10.27 37.28 -27.20
N SER A 651 9.81 38.26 -26.43
CA SER A 651 8.57 38.98 -26.71
C SER A 651 8.90 40.25 -27.49
N LEU A 652 8.44 40.34 -28.74
CA LEU A 652 8.79 41.43 -29.66
C LEU A 652 7.88 42.66 -29.53
N GLY A 653 6.69 42.49 -28.97
CA GLY A 653 5.75 43.59 -28.70
C GLY A 653 4.33 43.27 -29.14
N THR A 654 3.44 44.24 -28.92
CA THR A 654 2.05 44.21 -29.41
C THR A 654 1.90 45.30 -30.45
N PHE A 655 1.31 44.96 -31.59
CA PHE A 655 1.09 45.88 -32.70
C PHE A 655 -0.32 45.70 -33.24
N ASP A 656 -0.93 46.80 -33.65
CA ASP A 656 -2.25 46.79 -34.26
C ASP A 656 -2.10 46.51 -35.76
N VAL A 657 -2.78 45.48 -36.25
CA VAL A 657 -2.73 45.02 -37.63
C VAL A 657 -4.13 45.10 -38.22
N LEU A 658 -4.24 45.44 -39.51
CA LEU A 658 -5.53 45.38 -40.21
C LEU A 658 -6.02 43.94 -40.32
N ASP A 659 -7.33 43.76 -40.14
CA ASP A 659 -7.98 42.46 -40.33
C ASP A 659 -7.84 41.99 -41.80
N ASP A 660 -7.75 40.66 -42.01
CA ASP A 660 -7.49 39.97 -43.30
C ASP A 660 -6.07 40.12 -43.93
N LEU A 661 -5.09 40.65 -43.20
CA LEU A 661 -3.72 40.80 -43.71
C LEU A 661 -2.88 39.50 -43.58
N ASP A 662 -2.32 38.99 -44.69
CA ASP A 662 -1.29 37.94 -44.63
C ASP A 662 0.06 38.54 -44.21
N ILE A 663 0.35 38.40 -42.91
CA ILE A 663 1.52 38.96 -42.24
C ILE A 663 2.83 38.44 -42.86
N ALA A 664 2.90 37.18 -43.30
CA ALA A 664 4.14 36.62 -43.86
C ALA A 664 4.48 37.23 -45.22
N VAL A 665 3.49 37.40 -46.10
CA VAL A 665 3.66 38.00 -47.43
C VAL A 665 4.07 39.46 -47.31
N ARG A 666 3.38 40.23 -46.47
CA ARG A 666 3.67 41.67 -46.28
C ARG A 666 5.01 41.93 -45.60
N LEU A 667 5.37 41.13 -44.59
CA LEU A 667 6.71 41.23 -44.01
C LEU A 667 7.78 40.93 -45.05
N SER A 668 7.57 39.96 -45.94
CA SER A 668 8.52 39.66 -47.03
C SER A 668 8.66 40.83 -48.01
N GLU A 669 7.56 41.46 -48.42
CA GLU A 669 7.58 42.65 -49.29
C GLU A 669 8.31 43.83 -48.64
N LEU A 670 8.02 44.11 -47.36
CA LEU A 670 8.62 45.23 -46.64
C LEU A 670 10.11 44.98 -46.36
N LEU A 671 10.50 43.74 -46.07
CA LEU A 671 11.91 43.35 -45.91
C LEU A 671 12.66 43.46 -47.24
N ALA A 672 12.04 43.11 -48.37
CA ALA A 672 12.63 43.30 -49.70
C ALA A 672 12.78 44.78 -50.09
N ALA A 673 11.98 45.67 -49.52
CA ALA A 673 11.99 47.11 -49.78
C ALA A 673 12.89 47.94 -48.82
N LEU A 674 13.69 47.29 -47.97
CA LEU A 674 14.58 47.99 -47.02
C LEU A 674 15.85 48.56 -47.71
N PRO A 675 16.23 49.83 -47.45
CA PRO A 675 17.47 50.41 -47.96
C PRO A 675 18.71 49.87 -47.24
N GLU A 676 19.77 49.50 -47.97
CA GLU A 676 21.03 48.94 -47.43
C GLU A 676 21.78 49.89 -46.45
N ASP A 677 21.56 51.20 -46.54
CA ASP A 677 22.28 52.23 -45.73
C ASP A 677 21.55 52.66 -44.45
N SER A 678 20.40 52.07 -44.14
CA SER A 678 19.73 52.29 -42.85
C SER A 678 20.26 51.27 -41.86
N GLY A 679 20.92 51.69 -40.77
CA GLY A 679 21.54 50.80 -39.76
C GLY A 679 20.61 49.79 -39.05
N LEU A 680 19.40 49.56 -39.56
CA LEU A 680 18.51 48.43 -39.33
C LEU A 680 18.77 47.34 -40.39
N ALA A 681 19.93 46.69 -40.36
CA ALA A 681 20.14 45.49 -41.16
C ALA A 681 19.20 44.38 -40.64
N ALA A 682 18.52 43.67 -41.54
CA ALA A 682 17.71 42.51 -41.17
C ALA A 682 18.63 41.39 -40.67
N GLY A 683 18.81 41.32 -39.35
CA GLY A 683 19.59 40.29 -38.69
C GLY A 683 18.93 38.91 -38.78
N PRO A 684 19.67 37.84 -38.42
CA PRO A 684 19.15 36.48 -38.39
C PRO A 684 18.02 36.30 -37.37
N GLU A 685 17.91 37.18 -36.36
CA GLU A 685 16.86 37.18 -35.36
C GLU A 685 15.99 38.45 -35.49
N PRO A 686 14.65 38.35 -35.41
CA PRO A 686 13.78 39.52 -35.45
C PRO A 686 13.94 40.34 -34.17
N THR A 687 14.13 41.65 -34.30
CA THR A 687 14.24 42.58 -33.16
C THR A 687 12.98 43.42 -33.04
N SER A 688 12.55 43.75 -31.81
CA SER A 688 11.39 44.61 -31.55
C SER A 688 11.47 45.97 -32.28
N GLN A 689 12.67 46.55 -32.39
CA GLN A 689 12.89 47.81 -33.13
C GLN A 689 12.65 47.68 -34.64
N LEU A 690 13.11 46.56 -35.24
CA LEU A 690 12.90 46.28 -36.66
C LEU A 690 11.42 46.04 -36.92
N LEU A 691 10.77 45.22 -36.08
CA LEU A 691 9.36 44.94 -36.21
C LEU A 691 8.54 46.22 -36.04
N ALA A 692 8.84 47.06 -35.03
CA ALA A 692 8.19 48.35 -34.86
C ALA A 692 8.37 49.28 -36.08
N SER A 693 9.54 49.28 -36.72
CA SER A 693 9.77 50.06 -37.94
C SER A 693 8.99 49.53 -39.14
N LEU A 694 8.87 48.20 -39.29
CA LEU A 694 8.09 47.57 -40.36
C LEU A 694 6.58 47.80 -40.13
N MET A 695 6.12 47.63 -38.90
CA MET A 695 4.74 47.88 -38.47
C MET A 695 4.35 49.35 -38.60
N GLY A 696 5.24 50.29 -38.27
CA GLY A 696 4.99 51.72 -38.50
C GLY A 696 4.89 52.12 -39.98
N ARG A 697 5.36 51.28 -40.91
CA ARG A 697 5.15 51.48 -42.37
C ARG A 697 3.83 50.86 -42.87
N LEU A 698 3.15 50.08 -42.03
CA LEU A 698 1.86 49.45 -42.31
C LEU A 698 0.67 50.31 -41.84
N GLU A 699 0.91 51.43 -41.14
CA GLU A 699 -0.15 52.34 -40.69
C GLU A 699 -0.88 53.00 -41.88
N VAL A 700 -2.17 52.69 -42.02
CA VAL A 700 -3.14 53.42 -42.86
C VAL A 700 -4.28 53.86 -41.95
N PRO A 701 -4.66 55.15 -41.89
CA PRO A 701 -5.78 55.58 -41.07
C PRO A 701 -7.11 55.18 -41.75
N ASP A 702 -8.05 54.66 -40.96
CA ASP A 702 -9.49 54.41 -41.27
C ASP A 702 -9.96 52.97 -41.59
N GLN A 703 -9.35 51.91 -41.05
CA GLN A 703 -9.93 50.55 -41.04
C GLN A 703 -9.87 49.87 -39.66
N GLU A 704 -10.75 48.88 -39.44
CA GLU A 704 -10.79 48.05 -38.22
C GLU A 704 -9.46 47.30 -38.05
N SER A 705 -8.85 47.41 -36.87
CA SER A 705 -7.56 46.81 -36.53
C SER A 705 -7.68 45.88 -35.32
N SER A 706 -6.96 44.76 -35.36
CA SER A 706 -6.81 43.81 -34.26
C SER A 706 -5.41 43.91 -33.65
N SER A 707 -5.36 43.94 -32.32
CA SER A 707 -4.08 43.94 -31.60
C SER A 707 -3.49 42.53 -31.57
N LEU A 708 -2.30 42.37 -32.17
CA LEU A 708 -1.56 41.12 -32.24
C LEU A 708 -0.26 41.20 -31.44
N ARG A 709 0.06 40.12 -30.71
CA ARG A 709 1.33 39.93 -29.99
C ARG A 709 2.28 39.09 -30.83
N PHE A 710 3.53 39.56 -30.90
CA PHE A 710 4.60 38.90 -31.65
C PHE A 710 5.64 38.32 -30.70
N PHE A 711 6.02 37.08 -30.96
CA PHE A 711 7.04 36.35 -30.20
C PHE A 711 8.06 35.75 -31.15
N SER A 712 9.31 35.61 -30.71
CA SER A 712 10.32 34.81 -31.43
C SER A 712 10.84 33.68 -30.56
N PHE A 713 11.14 32.54 -31.17
CA PHE A 713 11.87 31.47 -30.52
C PHE A 713 12.64 30.62 -31.55
N PRO A 714 13.75 29.98 -31.13
CA PRO A 714 14.51 29.09 -31.99
C PRO A 714 13.89 27.70 -32.08
N LEU A 715 13.97 27.11 -33.27
CA LEU A 715 13.53 25.75 -33.60
C LEU A 715 14.67 25.00 -34.29
N PHE A 716 14.90 23.73 -33.94
CA PHE A 716 15.96 22.93 -34.54
C PHE A 716 15.42 21.85 -35.47
N ASN A 717 16.02 21.71 -36.64
CA ASN A 717 15.61 20.77 -37.69
C ASN A 717 16.82 20.05 -38.32
N ASP A 718 16.57 19.01 -39.12
CA ASP A 718 17.57 18.26 -39.89
C ASP A 718 17.94 18.90 -41.23
N ASP A 719 17.06 19.72 -41.82
CA ASP A 719 17.33 20.47 -43.07
C ASP A 719 17.78 21.92 -42.81
N PRO A 720 18.80 22.45 -43.52
CA PRO A 720 19.30 23.82 -43.30
C PRO A 720 18.45 24.93 -43.93
N ASP A 721 17.67 24.62 -44.96
CA ASP A 721 17.02 25.64 -45.80
C ASP A 721 15.50 25.75 -45.63
N LYS A 722 14.85 24.64 -45.28
CA LYS A 722 13.39 24.56 -45.15
C LYS A 722 13.03 23.93 -43.82
N VAL A 723 12.07 24.53 -43.11
CA VAL A 723 11.52 23.97 -41.86
C VAL A 723 10.61 22.77 -42.17
N LEU A 724 9.86 22.82 -43.29
CA LEU A 724 9.02 21.73 -43.77
C LEU A 724 9.19 21.54 -45.29
N GLY A 725 9.31 20.27 -45.71
CA GLY A 725 9.32 19.89 -47.12
C GLY A 725 7.93 19.94 -47.75
N ASN A 726 7.85 20.06 -49.07
CA ASN A 726 6.57 20.14 -49.78
C ASN A 726 5.73 18.86 -49.51
N GLY A 727 4.58 19.00 -48.84
CA GLY A 727 3.64 17.90 -48.56
C GLY A 727 3.90 17.09 -47.29
N LEU A 728 4.70 17.59 -46.35
CA LEU A 728 4.98 16.95 -45.05
C LEU A 728 4.31 17.73 -43.90
N SER A 729 3.82 17.00 -42.89
CA SER A 729 3.25 17.55 -41.66
C SER A 729 4.31 17.64 -40.56
N PRO A 730 4.29 18.66 -39.69
CA PRO A 730 5.27 18.81 -38.62
C PRO A 730 5.04 17.78 -37.51
N ALA A 731 6.10 17.11 -37.06
CA ALA A 731 6.16 16.42 -35.79
C ALA A 731 7.07 17.18 -34.83
N TRP A 732 6.70 17.23 -33.56
CA TRP A 732 7.36 18.07 -32.55
C TRP A 732 7.95 17.23 -31.42
N LYS A 733 9.08 17.66 -30.86
CA LYS A 733 9.70 17.03 -29.67
C LYS A 733 10.48 18.05 -28.83
N TRP A 734 10.36 17.98 -27.51
CA TRP A 734 11.15 18.81 -26.60
C TRP A 734 12.37 18.05 -26.06
N VAL A 735 13.45 18.78 -25.82
CA VAL A 735 14.71 18.28 -25.28
C VAL A 735 15.32 19.28 -24.29
N LYS A 736 15.81 18.80 -23.15
CA LYS A 736 16.52 19.58 -22.13
C LYS A 736 17.61 18.72 -21.46
N PRO A 737 18.83 18.69 -22.02
CA PRO A 737 19.92 17.85 -21.51
C PRO A 737 20.28 18.11 -20.04
N GLU A 738 20.10 19.34 -19.58
CA GLU A 738 20.36 19.81 -18.21
C GLU A 738 19.27 19.43 -17.19
N SER A 739 18.18 18.79 -17.61
CA SER A 739 17.10 18.37 -16.70
C SER A 739 17.54 17.22 -15.81
N ILE A 740 17.29 17.34 -14.50
CA ILE A 740 17.61 16.30 -13.49
C ILE A 740 16.63 15.11 -13.60
N TYR A 741 15.38 15.38 -13.96
CA TYR A 741 14.31 14.37 -13.96
C TYR A 741 14.20 13.66 -15.30
N ARG A 742 13.85 14.40 -16.35
CA ARG A 742 13.64 13.85 -17.70
C ARG A 742 14.31 14.75 -18.74
N LYS A 743 15.21 14.17 -19.52
CA LYS A 743 16.02 14.92 -20.51
C LYS A 743 15.32 15.14 -21.85
N THR A 744 14.36 14.28 -22.23
CA THR A 744 13.65 14.38 -23.53
C THR A 744 12.19 13.92 -23.47
N GLY A 745 11.38 14.50 -24.35
CA GLY A 745 10.00 14.12 -24.63
C GLY A 745 9.87 13.06 -25.75
N PHE A 746 8.63 12.69 -26.05
CA PHE A 746 8.30 11.88 -27.23
C PHE A 746 8.01 12.80 -28.43
N TRP A 747 7.98 12.24 -29.64
CA TRP A 747 7.47 12.93 -30.82
C TRP A 747 5.93 12.96 -30.75
N GLU A 748 5.32 14.13 -30.90
CA GLU A 748 3.87 14.31 -30.94
C GLU A 748 3.47 15.11 -32.19
N ALA A 749 2.21 14.98 -32.61
CA ALA A 749 1.68 15.65 -33.80
C ALA A 749 1.41 17.15 -33.57
N GLY A 750 0.97 17.55 -32.37
CA GLY A 750 0.67 18.93 -32.04
C GLY A 750 1.70 19.58 -31.13
N LEU A 751 1.93 20.88 -31.35
CA LEU A 751 2.88 21.67 -30.56
C LEU A 751 2.39 21.91 -29.12
N TYR A 752 1.07 22.01 -28.92
CA TYR A 752 0.48 22.20 -27.59
C TYR A 752 0.80 21.03 -26.66
N GLU A 753 0.62 19.79 -27.12
CA GLU A 753 0.87 18.57 -26.37
C GLU A 753 2.35 18.43 -25.98
N VAL A 754 3.25 18.84 -26.88
CA VAL A 754 4.70 18.84 -26.61
C VAL A 754 5.07 19.87 -25.55
N LEU A 755 4.54 21.09 -25.64
CA LEU A 755 4.85 22.14 -24.68
C LEU A 755 4.24 21.86 -23.30
N ASP A 756 2.99 21.38 -23.24
CA ASP A 756 2.34 20.97 -21.99
C ASP A 756 3.10 19.81 -21.32
N SER A 757 3.43 18.77 -22.10
CA SER A 757 4.29 17.66 -21.63
C SER A 757 5.65 18.15 -21.15
N GLY A 758 6.26 19.09 -21.87
CA GLY A 758 7.54 19.69 -21.50
C GLY A 758 7.48 20.49 -20.21
N GLU A 759 6.45 21.30 -20.01
CA GLU A 759 6.24 22.09 -18.79
C GLU A 759 6.12 21.16 -17.57
N TRP A 760 5.30 20.12 -17.66
CA TRP A 760 5.10 19.15 -16.58
C TRP A 760 6.33 18.32 -16.27
N ASN A 761 7.11 17.90 -17.28
CA ASN A 761 8.19 16.94 -17.10
C ASN A 761 9.59 17.57 -16.92
N ALA A 762 9.85 18.73 -17.51
CA ALA A 762 11.18 19.34 -17.57
C ALA A 762 11.19 20.85 -17.24
N GLY A 763 10.03 21.47 -17.07
CA GLY A 763 9.88 22.88 -16.70
C GLY A 763 10.30 23.83 -17.83
N ARG A 764 10.98 24.93 -17.49
CA ARG A 764 11.39 25.99 -18.44
C ARG A 764 12.75 25.72 -19.08
N ASN A 765 13.09 26.50 -20.12
CA ASN A 765 14.31 26.40 -20.94
C ASN A 765 14.38 25.11 -21.77
N LEU A 766 13.31 24.77 -22.47
CA LEU A 766 13.26 23.62 -23.37
C LEU A 766 13.84 23.97 -24.74
N THR A 767 14.62 23.08 -25.33
CA THR A 767 14.99 23.13 -26.75
C THR A 767 13.94 22.38 -27.56
N LEU A 768 13.38 23.02 -28.58
CA LEU A 768 12.34 22.44 -29.42
C LEU A 768 12.93 21.89 -30.72
N LEU A 769 12.57 20.65 -31.07
CA LEU A 769 12.91 19.97 -32.31
C LEU A 769 11.66 19.83 -33.18
N THR A 770 11.82 19.98 -34.49
CA THR A 770 10.79 19.65 -35.48
C THR A 770 11.34 18.70 -36.53
N LYS A 771 10.45 17.96 -37.20
CA LYS A 771 10.76 17.19 -38.40
C LYS A 771 9.52 17.07 -39.29
N GLY A 772 9.70 17.19 -40.61
CA GLY A 772 8.65 16.92 -41.58
C GLY A 772 8.40 15.41 -41.75
N VAL A 773 7.15 14.98 -41.56
CA VAL A 773 6.72 13.57 -41.57
C VAL A 773 5.50 13.41 -42.49
N PRO A 774 5.36 12.30 -43.25
CA PRO A 774 4.17 12.07 -44.08
C PRO A 774 2.91 11.87 -43.23
N GLU A 775 1.75 12.25 -43.77
CA GLU A 775 0.46 12.26 -43.05
C GLU A 775 0.07 10.89 -42.45
N GLU A 776 0.46 9.79 -43.10
CA GLU A 776 0.22 8.42 -42.60
C GLU A 776 0.96 8.17 -41.27
N THR A 777 2.24 8.56 -41.18
CA THR A 777 3.03 8.43 -39.96
C THR A 777 2.60 9.41 -38.86
N LEU A 778 2.02 10.56 -39.23
CA LEU A 778 1.42 11.47 -38.26
C LEU A 778 0.20 10.85 -37.56
N LYS A 779 -0.66 10.13 -38.31
CA LYS A 779 -1.83 9.41 -37.76
C LYS A 779 -1.43 8.25 -36.85
N ASP A 780 -0.30 7.58 -37.15
CA ASP A 780 0.25 6.55 -36.27
C ASP A 780 0.73 7.13 -34.92
N ILE A 781 1.25 8.36 -34.92
CA ILE A 781 1.65 9.07 -33.70
C ILE A 781 0.41 9.43 -32.86
N GLU A 782 -0.67 9.91 -33.49
CA GLU A 782 -1.95 10.23 -32.82
C GLU A 782 -2.67 8.99 -32.26
N GLY A 783 -2.59 7.84 -32.95
CA GLY A 783 -3.25 6.58 -32.60
C GLY A 783 -2.66 5.85 -31.38
N GLY A 784 -1.57 6.34 -30.80
CA GLY A 784 -0.98 5.80 -29.56
C GLY A 784 -0.23 4.47 -29.69
N ASP A 785 -0.23 3.83 -30.86
CA ASP A 785 0.37 2.51 -31.10
C ASP A 785 1.93 2.54 -31.14
N GLN A 786 2.53 3.73 -31.20
CA GLN A 786 4.00 3.92 -31.26
C GLN A 786 4.57 4.97 -30.27
N LYS A 787 4.03 5.13 -29.07
CA LYS A 787 4.69 5.93 -27.98
C LYS A 787 5.93 5.25 -27.36
N SER A 788 6.62 4.39 -28.10
CA SER A 788 7.84 3.68 -27.70
C SER A 788 8.91 3.89 -28.77
N THR A 789 9.95 4.68 -28.48
CA THR A 789 11.38 4.64 -28.89
C THR A 789 11.78 3.96 -30.25
N ARG A 790 10.87 3.80 -31.22
CA ARG A 790 11.03 3.05 -32.48
C ARG A 790 10.86 3.91 -33.73
N LEU A 791 10.60 5.22 -33.59
CA LEU A 791 10.73 6.18 -34.69
C LEU A 791 12.17 6.24 -35.25
N ALA A 792 13.19 5.92 -34.43
CA ALA A 792 14.58 5.78 -34.90
C ALA A 792 14.81 4.61 -35.88
N VAL A 793 13.88 3.64 -35.96
CA VAL A 793 13.97 2.49 -36.87
C VAL A 793 13.20 2.74 -38.16
N PHE A 794 12.06 3.45 -38.12
CA PHE A 794 11.29 3.81 -39.32
C PHE A 794 11.92 4.98 -40.10
N LEU A 795 12.57 5.94 -39.42
CA LEU A 795 13.29 7.06 -40.06
C LEU A 795 14.64 6.66 -40.69
N LYS A 796 15.04 5.38 -40.64
CA LYS A 796 16.23 4.85 -41.34
C LYS A 796 16.00 4.49 -42.81
N GLY A 797 14.76 4.58 -43.31
CA GLY A 797 14.36 4.19 -44.66
C GLY A 797 14.26 5.33 -45.67
N SER A 798 15.27 6.20 -45.79
CA SER A 798 15.43 7.09 -46.94
C SER A 798 16.91 7.45 -47.14
N LYS A 799 17.69 6.44 -47.53
CA LYS A 799 18.89 6.61 -48.32
C LYS A 799 18.76 5.71 -49.54
N GLY A 800 18.15 6.27 -50.58
CA GLY A 800 18.58 6.04 -51.96
C GLY A 800 19.57 7.13 -52.30
#